data_AF-A0A3Q0FCL9-F1
#
_entry.id   AF-A0A3Q0FCL9-F1
#
_cell.length_a   1.000
_cell.length_b   1.000
_cell.length_c   1.000
_cell.angle_alpha   90.00
_cell.angle_beta   90.00
_cell.angle_gamma   90.00
#
_symmetry.space_group_name_H-M   'P 1'
#
loop_
_entity.id
_entity.type
_entity.pdbx_description
1 polymer ?
#
loop_
_entity_poly.entity_id
_entity_poly.type
_entity_poly.pdbx_seq_one_letter_code
_entity_poly.pdbx_strand_id
1 'polypeptide(L)'
;MDLPPQFSSTLNPNPHPSPNVFLDPTSDSIPNLIQNPNSTTLSHYLSFSVPKKRRRGRSQRNPASFRLPLTLPTDSPSSSSSRAPASDEIIVINKEPKTEALIALSAGFPADSLTEEEIDAAVLPVIGGIEQVNYTLIRNHIIAKWRENVSNWVSKKTFLDYIPQHYHALLDSAYNYLVSHGYINFGVASTIKEKIPSESSKPSVIVVGAGLAGLAAARQLMRFGFKVTVLEGRKRAGGRVYTKKMEGGNRLCAAADLGGSVLTGTLGNPLGIVGRQLGELLHKVRDKCPLYCVDGRPVDPDTDVKVESAFNRMLDKASRLRQLMGEVSVDVSLGAALETFQQVFKDSVSDEELSLFNWHLANLEYANAGLLSNLSLAFWDQDDPYDMGGDHCFLPGGNGKLVQALAENVPILYEKTVHTIRYSGDGVQVIAGNQVFEGDMALCTVPLGVLKKGSIKFIPELPQRKLDGIKRLGFGLLNKVAMLFPHVFWEMDLDTFGHLSDDPSRRGEFFLFYSYATVAGGPLLIALVAGEAAHKFESMPPTDAVTRVLQILKGIYEPKGINVPEPIQTVCTRWGSDPFCFGSYSNVAVGASGDDYDILAESVGDGRLFFAGEATTRRYPATMHGAFLSGLREAANMAHHANIRTLKQLQSHFNQQQQLHVYTLLTRQQVLDLREVRGGDEMRLNYLCEKLGVKLVGRKGLGVNADSVIDFIKSERGNRKPVSTSLALKPGVSSKLKAGIMKRKLIRRAKVVRKSNESIDVGSANKLSEEVKMTDLVLPDLTVSGTNQSDLSNP
;
A
#
# COMPACT_ATOMS: atom_id res chain seq x y z
N MET A 1 -28.59 -35.95 -9.34
CA MET A 1 -29.23 -36.96 -10.20
C MET A 1 -28.16 -37.56 -11.10
N ASP A 2 -27.65 -38.77 -10.88
CA ASP A 2 -27.72 -39.65 -9.69
C ASP A 2 -26.43 -40.50 -9.57
N LEU A 3 -26.32 -41.30 -8.50
CA LEU A 3 -25.14 -42.10 -8.16
C LEU A 3 -25.28 -43.57 -8.70
N PRO A 4 -24.75 -44.65 -8.09
CA PRO A 4 -23.77 -45.50 -8.78
C PRO A 4 -24.17 -47.00 -8.78
N PRO A 5 -23.26 -47.93 -9.17
CA PRO A 5 -23.32 -49.31 -8.71
C PRO A 5 -22.57 -49.53 -7.38
N GLN A 6 -23.09 -50.44 -6.54
CA GLN A 6 -22.49 -50.95 -5.30
C GLN A 6 -22.27 -52.47 -5.39
N PHE A 7 -21.46 -53.04 -4.48
CA PHE A 7 -21.70 -54.27 -3.67
C PHE A 7 -20.46 -54.42 -2.73
N SER A 8 -20.54 -54.19 -1.40
CA SER A 8 -20.96 -55.11 -0.29
C SER A 8 -20.02 -56.31 -0.07
N SER A 9 -19.60 -56.74 1.14
CA SER A 9 -19.80 -56.33 2.56
C SER A 9 -18.78 -57.13 3.46
N THR A 10 -18.72 -57.22 4.80
CA THR A 10 -19.64 -57.01 5.96
C THR A 10 -18.92 -56.62 7.29
N LEU A 11 -19.60 -55.80 8.11
CA LEU A 11 -19.78 -55.86 9.58
C LEU A 11 -18.64 -56.38 10.54
N ASN A 12 -18.01 -55.45 11.29
CA ASN A 12 -18.07 -55.18 12.77
C ASN A 12 -18.28 -56.32 13.82
N PRO A 13 -17.92 -56.15 15.14
CA PRO A 13 -17.51 -54.91 15.87
C PRO A 13 -16.34 -55.01 16.92
N ASN A 14 -16.08 -53.87 17.60
CA ASN A 14 -15.22 -53.57 18.78
C ASN A 14 -15.61 -54.30 20.11
N PRO A 15 -14.85 -54.26 21.26
CA PRO A 15 -14.04 -53.13 21.80
C PRO A 15 -12.73 -53.40 22.64
N HIS A 16 -12.18 -52.29 23.19
CA HIS A 16 -11.13 -52.04 24.24
C HIS A 16 -11.10 -52.98 25.49
N PRO A 17 -10.03 -53.04 26.35
CA PRO A 17 -9.17 -51.91 26.81
C PRO A 17 -7.66 -52.16 27.13
N SER A 18 -6.97 -51.12 27.65
CA SER A 18 -5.60 -51.13 28.22
C SER A 18 -5.56 -51.58 29.70
N PRO A 19 -4.41 -52.00 30.29
CA PRO A 19 -3.61 -51.04 31.11
C PRO A 19 -2.07 -51.30 31.31
N ASN A 20 -1.31 -50.20 31.40
CA ASN A 20 -0.23 -49.86 32.37
C ASN A 20 0.71 -50.89 33.09
N VAL A 21 2.03 -50.60 33.00
CA VAL A 21 2.99 -50.26 34.11
C VAL A 21 4.04 -51.26 34.70
N PHE A 22 5.29 -50.75 34.83
CA PHE A 22 6.48 -51.17 35.66
C PHE A 22 7.20 -52.52 35.36
N LEU A 23 8.50 -52.73 35.67
CA LEU A 23 9.56 -51.89 36.29
C LEU A 23 10.99 -52.29 35.78
N ASP A 24 11.99 -51.45 36.06
CA ASP A 24 13.46 -51.62 35.83
C ASP A 24 14.16 -52.25 37.08
N PRO A 25 15.46 -52.66 37.05
CA PRO A 25 16.46 -51.82 37.76
C PRO A 25 17.98 -51.92 37.40
N THR A 26 18.71 -50.82 37.64
CA THR A 26 20.11 -50.69 38.19
C THR A 26 21.35 -51.14 37.35
N SER A 27 22.54 -50.55 37.51
CA SER A 27 23.00 -49.22 38.01
C SER A 27 24.44 -48.94 37.51
N ASP A 28 24.91 -47.70 37.32
CA ASP A 28 25.70 -46.86 38.25
C ASP A 28 26.13 -45.59 37.47
N SER A 29 26.47 -44.42 38.02
CA SER A 29 26.47 -43.87 39.39
C SER A 29 26.39 -42.33 39.31
N ILE A 30 26.17 -41.62 40.44
CA ILE A 30 26.00 -40.15 40.52
C ILE A 30 27.09 -39.52 41.42
N PRO A 31 27.36 -38.21 41.31
CA PRO A 31 26.76 -37.27 42.27
C PRO A 31 26.28 -35.93 41.65
N ASN A 32 25.60 -35.12 42.46
CA ASN A 32 24.76 -34.01 42.02
C ASN A 32 25.17 -32.66 42.67
N LEU A 33 24.57 -31.56 42.21
CA LEU A 33 24.67 -30.16 42.70
C LEU A 33 25.98 -29.39 42.45
N ILE A 34 25.86 -28.29 41.69
CA ILE A 34 26.11 -26.92 42.17
C ILE A 34 25.38 -25.91 41.25
N GLN A 35 25.24 -24.67 41.72
CA GLN A 35 24.59 -23.54 41.06
C GLN A 35 25.17 -23.26 39.65
N ASN A 36 24.35 -22.73 38.73
CA ASN A 36 24.82 -22.25 37.42
C ASN A 36 24.63 -20.72 37.29
N PRO A 37 25.67 -19.90 37.59
CA PRO A 37 25.65 -18.45 37.40
C PRO A 37 26.04 -18.04 35.97
N ASN A 38 25.87 -16.75 35.66
CA ASN A 38 26.18 -16.08 34.39
C ASN A 38 25.25 -16.47 33.22
N SER A 39 24.58 -15.57 32.49
CA SER A 39 24.80 -14.13 32.22
C SER A 39 26.11 -13.83 31.46
N THR A 40 26.20 -14.35 30.23
CA THR A 40 27.30 -14.08 29.29
C THR A 40 26.80 -13.31 28.07
N THR A 41 26.74 -11.98 28.23
CA THR A 41 26.92 -10.92 27.22
C THR A 41 26.73 -11.25 25.72
N LEU A 42 25.77 -10.56 25.10
CA LEU A 42 25.39 -10.60 23.67
C LEU A 42 26.43 -9.93 22.72
N SER A 43 27.71 -9.92 23.09
CA SER A 43 28.72 -8.95 22.60
C SER A 43 29.78 -9.52 21.65
N HIS A 44 29.61 -10.73 21.11
CA HIS A 44 30.69 -11.45 20.40
C HIS A 44 30.40 -11.90 18.95
N TYR A 45 29.35 -11.36 18.31
CA TYR A 45 29.02 -11.62 16.90
C TYR A 45 29.08 -10.39 15.97
N LEU A 46 29.64 -9.27 16.44
CA LEU A 46 29.78 -8.03 15.64
C LEU A 46 31.22 -7.79 15.18
N SER A 47 31.70 -8.63 14.28
CA SER A 47 33.02 -8.49 13.64
C SER A 47 32.95 -8.68 12.12
N PHE A 48 32.39 -7.70 11.41
CA PHE A 48 32.46 -7.61 9.94
C PHE A 48 33.04 -6.27 9.50
N SER A 49 33.91 -6.31 8.48
CA SER A 49 34.71 -5.17 8.03
C SER A 49 33.88 -4.14 7.26
N VAL A 50 33.66 -2.96 7.85
CA VAL A 50 32.93 -1.85 7.22
C VAL A 50 33.72 -1.26 6.05
N PRO A 51 33.18 -1.23 4.81
CA PRO A 51 33.75 -0.45 3.72
C PRO A 51 33.75 1.04 4.07
N LYS A 52 34.91 1.70 3.98
CA LYS A 52 35.12 3.07 4.47
C LYS A 52 34.29 4.11 3.69
N LYS A 53 33.08 4.42 4.17
CA LYS A 53 32.23 5.52 3.67
C LYS A 53 33.01 6.85 3.69
N ARG A 54 33.40 7.35 2.51
CA ARG A 54 34.01 8.69 2.37
C ARG A 54 32.96 9.77 2.57
N ARG A 55 33.17 10.68 3.54
CA ARG A 55 32.40 11.92 3.66
C ARG A 55 32.50 12.73 2.35
N ARG A 56 31.36 13.05 1.74
CA ARG A 56 31.25 14.12 0.73
C ARG A 56 30.63 15.35 1.41
N GLY A 57 31.23 16.52 1.22
CA GLY A 57 30.72 17.77 1.76
C GLY A 57 29.49 18.26 0.98
N ARG A 58 28.47 18.77 1.69
CA ARG A 58 27.28 19.38 1.09
C ARG A 58 27.53 20.88 0.89
N SER A 59 27.30 21.38 -0.32
CA SER A 59 27.39 22.82 -0.59
C SER A 59 26.27 23.58 0.14
N GLN A 60 26.61 24.68 0.80
CA GLN A 60 25.62 25.61 1.38
C GLN A 60 25.13 26.58 0.31
N ARG A 61 23.80 26.64 0.11
CA ARG A 61 23.13 27.82 -0.48
C ARG A 61 22.33 28.49 0.63
N ASN A 62 22.61 29.77 0.89
CA ASN A 62 21.88 30.56 1.87
C ASN A 62 20.50 30.98 1.31
N PRO A 63 19.39 30.76 2.02
CA PRO A 63 18.18 31.53 1.80
C PRO A 63 18.33 32.95 2.37
N ALA A 64 17.84 33.97 1.67
CA ALA A 64 17.90 35.36 2.12
C ALA A 64 16.93 35.64 3.28
N SER A 65 17.33 36.49 4.22
CA SER A 65 16.57 36.80 5.42
C SER A 65 15.64 38.00 5.25
N PHE A 66 14.32 37.75 5.20
CA PHE A 66 13.33 38.80 5.40
C PHE A 66 13.15 39.07 6.91
N ARG A 67 13.46 40.30 7.33
CA ARG A 67 13.12 40.83 8.66
C ARG A 67 11.94 41.80 8.55
N LEU A 68 10.98 41.68 9.46
CA LEU A 68 10.09 42.77 9.88
C LEU A 68 10.18 42.91 11.41
N PRO A 69 9.88 44.10 11.98
CA PRO A 69 10.38 44.46 13.30
C PRO A 69 9.45 44.11 14.45
N LEU A 70 10.05 43.79 15.60
CA LEU A 70 9.37 43.69 16.90
C LEU A 70 9.26 45.07 17.56
N THR A 71 8.06 45.44 18.00
CA THR A 71 7.85 46.41 19.08
C THR A 71 6.68 45.96 19.96
N LEU A 72 6.91 45.93 21.28
CA LEU A 72 5.90 45.71 22.32
C LEU A 72 6.25 46.57 23.54
N PRO A 73 5.30 47.35 24.11
CA PRO A 73 5.41 47.90 25.46
C PRO A 73 5.18 46.81 26.52
N THR A 74 5.52 47.10 27.78
CA THR A 74 5.46 46.16 28.92
C THR A 74 4.21 46.33 29.80
N ASP A 75 3.97 45.33 30.65
CA ASP A 75 3.11 45.32 31.85
C ASP A 75 1.57 45.36 31.58
N SER A 76 0.69 44.72 32.37
CA SER A 76 0.79 44.07 33.69
C SER A 76 -0.19 42.84 33.78
N PRO A 77 -0.28 42.07 34.89
CA PRO A 77 -0.65 40.63 34.84
C PRO A 77 -2.10 40.24 35.25
N SER A 78 -2.58 39.06 34.81
CA SER A 78 -3.47 38.19 35.63
C SER A 78 -3.62 36.73 35.13
N SER A 79 -3.38 35.79 36.06
CA SER A 79 -3.93 34.41 36.20
C SER A 79 -4.38 33.56 34.99
N SER A 80 -3.77 32.36 34.84
CA SER A 80 -4.39 31.01 34.94
C SER A 80 -3.83 29.93 33.97
N SER A 81 -3.62 28.71 34.51
CA SER A 81 -3.14 27.48 33.84
C SER A 81 -1.67 27.43 33.35
N SER A 82 -0.73 27.42 34.30
CA SER A 82 0.67 27.04 34.03
C SER A 82 0.80 25.55 33.68
N ARG A 83 1.01 25.25 32.40
CA ARG A 83 1.71 24.01 32.00
C ARG A 83 3.15 24.15 32.51
N ALA A 84 3.63 23.21 33.33
CA ALA A 84 4.99 23.29 33.86
C ALA A 84 6.01 23.28 32.70
N PRO A 85 7.13 24.01 32.79
CA PRO A 85 8.20 23.90 31.81
C PRO A 85 8.72 22.45 31.79
N ALA A 86 9.11 21.97 30.61
CA ALA A 86 9.83 20.71 30.51
C ALA A 86 11.15 20.83 31.28
N SER A 87 11.55 19.76 31.97
CA SER A 87 12.82 19.69 32.68
C SER A 87 13.99 19.72 31.69
N ASP A 88 14.98 20.58 31.95
CA ASP A 88 16.25 20.67 31.20
C ASP A 88 17.20 19.47 31.49
N GLU A 89 16.64 18.29 31.76
CA GLU A 89 17.37 17.07 32.10
C GLU A 89 17.12 15.99 31.04
N ILE A 90 18.14 15.19 30.75
CA ILE A 90 18.02 14.03 29.86
C ILE A 90 17.50 12.84 30.68
N ILE A 91 16.42 12.22 30.23
CA ILE A 91 15.79 11.07 30.89
C ILE A 91 16.73 9.85 30.92
N VAL A 92 16.93 9.27 32.11
CA VAL A 92 17.70 8.03 32.29
C VAL A 92 16.74 6.87 32.52
N ILE A 93 16.41 6.13 31.47
CA ILE A 93 15.43 5.03 31.51
C ILE A 93 16.10 3.67 31.83
N ASN A 94 17.22 3.36 31.15
CA ASN A 94 17.86 2.05 31.20
C ASN A 94 19.40 2.17 31.12
N LYS A 95 20.10 1.09 31.48
CA LYS A 95 21.57 1.01 31.53
C LYS A 95 22.23 0.83 30.16
N GLU A 96 21.48 0.44 29.13
CA GLU A 96 22.00 0.16 27.77
C GLU A 96 21.31 0.96 26.65
N PRO A 97 21.32 2.32 26.68
CA PRO A 97 20.68 3.13 25.64
C PRO A 97 21.27 2.91 24.24
N LYS A 98 22.52 2.42 24.13
CA LYS A 98 23.14 2.04 22.85
C LYS A 98 22.49 0.80 22.23
N THR A 99 22.15 -0.19 23.05
CA THR A 99 21.50 -1.43 22.59
C THR A 99 20.08 -1.12 22.10
N GLU A 100 19.33 -0.30 22.85
CA GLU A 100 17.99 0.17 22.47
C GLU A 100 18.00 0.99 21.19
N ALA A 101 18.98 1.88 21.02
CA ALA A 101 19.15 2.68 19.79
C ALA A 101 19.46 1.82 18.55
N LEU A 102 20.24 0.74 18.67
CA LEU A 102 20.48 -0.21 17.58
C LEU A 102 19.22 -1.01 17.23
N ILE A 103 18.41 -1.38 18.23
CA ILE A 103 17.12 -2.04 17.99
C ILE A 103 16.13 -1.08 17.31
N ALA A 104 16.09 0.19 17.72
CA ALA A 104 15.29 1.23 17.05
C ALA A 104 15.74 1.48 15.61
N LEU A 105 17.05 1.46 15.34
CA LEU A 105 17.61 1.54 13.98
C LEU A 105 17.14 0.36 13.11
N SER A 106 17.13 -0.87 13.66
CA SER A 106 16.50 -2.04 13.00
C SER A 106 14.97 -1.95 12.86
N ALA A 107 14.32 -0.93 13.42
CA ALA A 107 12.90 -0.66 13.22
C ALA A 107 12.64 0.55 12.29
N GLY A 108 13.69 1.10 11.66
CA GLY A 108 13.62 2.23 10.73
C GLY A 108 13.82 3.61 11.39
N PHE A 109 14.16 3.68 12.67
CA PHE A 109 14.29 4.95 13.40
C PHE A 109 15.75 5.34 13.62
N PRO A 110 16.18 6.57 13.27
CA PRO A 110 17.54 7.02 13.55
C PRO A 110 17.75 7.19 15.06
N ALA A 111 18.95 6.85 15.53
CA ALA A 111 19.26 6.62 16.95
C ALA A 111 18.98 7.82 17.88
N ASP A 112 19.17 9.04 17.38
CA ASP A 112 19.27 10.31 18.12
C ASP A 112 18.31 11.40 17.60
N SER A 113 17.43 11.06 16.65
CA SER A 113 16.66 12.01 15.85
C SER A 113 15.27 11.47 15.47
N LEU A 114 14.42 12.37 14.96
CA LEU A 114 13.11 12.02 14.40
C LEU A 114 13.24 11.61 12.94
N THR A 115 12.38 10.69 12.51
CA THR A 115 12.05 10.43 11.11
C THR A 115 11.18 11.56 10.53
N GLU A 116 11.13 11.65 9.20
CA GLU A 116 10.20 12.54 8.47
C GLU A 116 8.74 12.25 8.86
N GLU A 117 8.37 10.97 9.02
CA GLU A 117 7.01 10.54 9.39
C GLU A 117 6.63 10.95 10.82
N GLU A 118 7.59 10.98 11.76
CA GLU A 118 7.37 11.50 13.12
C GLU A 118 7.18 13.04 13.11
N ILE A 119 7.89 13.75 12.23
CA ILE A 119 7.76 15.19 12.06
C ILE A 119 6.39 15.54 11.45
N ASP A 120 5.99 14.84 10.39
CA ASP A 120 4.70 15.04 9.71
C ASP A 120 3.51 14.63 10.61
N ALA A 121 3.68 13.60 11.44
CA ALA A 121 2.71 13.22 12.48
C ALA A 121 2.69 14.18 13.69
N ALA A 122 3.54 15.21 13.71
CA ALA A 122 3.66 16.22 14.77
C ALA A 122 3.82 15.62 16.18
N VAL A 123 4.68 14.61 16.33
CA VAL A 123 4.90 13.92 17.63
C VAL A 123 5.46 14.84 18.72
N LEU A 124 6.04 15.98 18.34
CA LEU A 124 6.49 17.06 19.22
C LEU A 124 6.01 18.42 18.68
N PRO A 125 5.74 19.41 19.56
CA PRO A 125 5.33 20.76 19.16
C PRO A 125 6.49 21.61 18.63
N VAL A 126 7.73 21.26 18.99
CA VAL A 126 8.98 21.93 18.60
C VAL A 126 10.02 20.84 18.30
N ILE A 127 10.81 21.04 17.25
CA ILE A 127 11.86 20.10 16.83
C ILE A 127 13.21 20.54 17.43
N GLY A 128 14.01 19.58 17.88
CA GLY A 128 15.28 19.80 18.57
C GLY A 128 15.15 19.97 20.08
N GLY A 129 16.27 20.30 20.73
CA GLY A 129 16.34 20.48 22.19
C GLY A 129 16.19 19.17 22.99
N ILE A 130 16.07 19.33 24.31
CA ILE A 130 16.05 18.21 25.27
C ILE A 130 14.75 17.39 25.17
N GLU A 131 13.63 18.03 24.83
CA GLU A 131 12.35 17.33 24.61
C GLU A 131 12.45 16.28 23.49
N GLN A 132 13.15 16.59 22.38
CA GLN A 132 13.41 15.62 21.31
C GLN A 132 14.31 14.47 21.78
N VAL A 133 15.37 14.75 22.55
CA VAL A 133 16.24 13.70 23.10
C VAL A 133 15.45 12.76 24.00
N ASN A 134 14.60 13.31 24.89
CA ASN A 134 13.80 12.52 25.82
C ASN A 134 12.71 11.71 25.10
N TYR A 135 12.02 12.28 24.11
CA TYR A 135 11.11 11.54 23.23
C TYR A 135 11.83 10.39 22.51
N THR A 136 13.02 10.65 21.96
CA THR A 136 13.83 9.68 21.21
C THR A 136 14.22 8.49 22.10
N LEU A 137 14.68 8.74 23.32
CA LEU A 137 15.02 7.70 24.30
C LEU A 137 13.78 6.88 24.70
N ILE A 138 12.66 7.53 24.98
CA ILE A 138 11.39 6.86 25.32
C ILE A 138 10.90 5.98 24.16
N ARG A 139 10.91 6.49 22.92
CA ARG A 139 10.56 5.76 21.71
C ARG A 139 11.46 4.52 21.51
N ASN A 140 12.77 4.69 21.60
CA ASN A 140 13.73 3.61 21.43
C ASN A 140 13.51 2.50 22.48
N HIS A 141 13.28 2.89 23.74
CA HIS A 141 12.97 1.96 24.83
C HIS A 141 11.65 1.19 24.59
N ILE A 142 10.59 1.86 24.12
CA ILE A 142 9.30 1.22 23.78
C ILE A 142 9.47 0.18 22.65
N ILE A 143 10.23 0.52 21.60
CA ILE A 143 10.53 -0.41 20.49
C ILE A 143 11.33 -1.61 21.00
N ALA A 144 12.38 -1.37 21.78
CA ALA A 144 13.20 -2.43 22.36
C ALA A 144 12.38 -3.39 23.23
N LYS A 145 11.54 -2.84 24.13
CA LYS A 145 10.67 -3.62 25.03
C LYS A 145 9.67 -4.52 24.27
N TRP A 146 9.18 -4.10 23.11
CA TRP A 146 8.36 -4.96 22.25
C TRP A 146 9.17 -5.96 21.43
N ARG A 147 10.37 -5.58 20.96
CA ARG A 147 11.27 -6.46 20.21
C ARG A 147 11.84 -7.62 21.06
N GLU A 148 11.86 -7.51 22.40
CA GLU A 148 12.11 -8.62 23.34
C GLU A 148 11.18 -9.82 23.11
N ASN A 149 9.88 -9.57 22.94
CA ASN A 149 8.89 -10.61 22.63
C ASN A 149 7.77 -10.03 21.76
N VAL A 150 8.00 -10.07 20.45
CA VAL A 150 7.09 -9.58 19.41
C VAL A 150 5.73 -10.27 19.36
N SER A 151 5.54 -11.39 20.07
CA SER A 151 4.26 -12.11 20.16
C SER A 151 3.37 -11.64 21.32
N ASN A 152 3.90 -10.78 22.20
CA ASN A 152 3.16 -10.17 23.29
C ASN A 152 2.68 -8.76 22.94
N TRP A 153 1.49 -8.41 23.41
CA TRP A 153 1.03 -7.01 23.43
C TRP A 153 1.71 -6.24 24.57
N VAL A 154 2.56 -5.29 24.23
CA VAL A 154 3.14 -4.34 25.21
C VAL A 154 2.17 -3.18 25.40
N SER A 155 1.77 -2.91 26.65
CA SER A 155 0.81 -1.85 26.98
C SER A 155 1.50 -0.57 27.43
N LYS A 156 0.86 0.60 27.28
CA LYS A 156 1.39 1.86 27.81
C LYS A 156 1.63 1.83 29.33
N LYS A 157 0.82 1.06 30.07
CA LYS A 157 0.99 0.88 31.53
C LYS A 157 2.34 0.27 31.90
N THR A 158 2.91 -0.56 31.03
CA THR A 158 4.20 -1.24 31.20
C THR A 158 5.38 -0.27 31.35
N PHE A 159 5.22 1.01 30.97
CA PHE A 159 6.27 2.03 31.03
C PHE A 159 6.09 3.06 32.16
N LEU A 160 4.96 3.07 32.87
CA LEU A 160 4.65 4.11 33.86
C LEU A 160 5.57 4.06 35.09
N ASP A 161 6.07 2.87 35.44
CA ASP A 161 7.00 2.65 36.55
C ASP A 161 8.46 3.03 36.20
N TYR A 162 8.77 3.18 34.90
CA TYR A 162 10.11 3.49 34.37
C TYR A 162 10.26 4.94 33.91
N ILE A 163 9.15 5.61 33.57
CA ILE A 163 9.14 6.96 33.01
C ILE A 163 8.50 7.93 34.01
N PRO A 164 9.24 8.93 34.53
CA PRO A 164 8.71 9.94 35.45
C PRO A 164 7.47 10.66 34.93
N GLN A 165 6.57 11.04 35.85
CA GLN A 165 5.25 11.60 35.53
C GLN A 165 5.30 12.85 34.64
N HIS A 166 6.32 13.69 34.76
CA HIS A 166 6.50 14.88 33.92
C HIS A 166 6.80 14.55 32.45
N TYR A 167 7.32 13.35 32.14
CA TYR A 167 7.52 12.87 30.77
C TYR A 167 6.35 12.03 30.23
N HIS A 168 5.24 11.88 30.96
CA HIS A 168 4.10 11.06 30.51
C HIS A 168 3.45 11.58 29.21
N ALA A 169 3.58 12.88 28.89
CA ALA A 169 3.16 13.42 27.60
C ALA A 169 4.02 12.90 26.42
N LEU A 170 5.33 12.68 26.64
CA LEU A 170 6.24 12.13 25.63
C LEU A 170 6.02 10.62 25.46
N LEU A 171 5.79 9.89 26.56
CA LEU A 171 5.32 8.50 26.53
C LEU A 171 4.00 8.36 25.79
N ASP A 172 3.02 9.23 26.05
CA ASP A 172 1.75 9.26 25.34
C ASP A 172 1.97 9.45 23.83
N SER A 173 2.77 10.45 23.42
CA SER A 173 3.08 10.70 22.02
C SER A 173 3.77 9.51 21.34
N ALA A 174 4.90 9.05 21.89
CA ALA A 174 5.70 7.96 21.33
C ALA A 174 4.91 6.63 21.27
N TYR A 175 4.22 6.25 22.36
CA TYR A 175 3.43 5.01 22.38
C TYR A 175 2.26 5.09 21.38
N ASN A 176 1.53 6.20 21.35
CA ASN A 176 0.40 6.35 20.43
C ASN A 176 0.86 6.30 18.97
N TYR A 177 1.96 7.01 18.63
CA TYR A 177 2.56 6.99 17.29
C TYR A 177 3.01 5.59 16.86
N LEU A 178 3.78 4.89 17.71
CA LEU A 178 4.32 3.56 17.40
C LEU A 178 3.21 2.51 17.25
N VAL A 179 2.13 2.61 18.04
CA VAL A 179 0.97 1.73 17.88
C VAL A 179 0.16 2.09 16.63
N SER A 180 -0.10 3.38 16.35
CA SER A 180 -0.97 3.77 15.22
C SER A 180 -0.35 3.45 13.86
N HIS A 181 0.91 3.82 13.66
CA HIS A 181 1.62 3.53 12.41
C HIS A 181 2.09 2.06 12.31
N GLY A 182 1.97 1.29 13.40
CA GLY A 182 2.17 -0.15 13.40
C GLY A 182 3.64 -0.56 13.46
N TYR A 183 4.48 0.22 14.13
CA TYR A 183 5.88 -0.15 14.42
C TYR A 183 5.99 -1.12 15.62
N ILE A 184 4.99 -1.13 16.51
CA ILE A 184 4.83 -2.11 17.59
C ILE A 184 3.42 -2.71 17.59
N ASN A 185 3.24 -3.84 18.29
CA ASN A 185 1.94 -4.48 18.50
C ASN A 185 1.17 -4.80 17.19
N PHE A 186 1.89 -5.20 16.14
CA PHE A 186 1.33 -5.57 14.83
C PHE A 186 1.45 -7.08 14.55
N GLY A 187 0.68 -7.57 13.57
CA GLY A 187 0.83 -8.92 13.02
C GLY A 187 -0.30 -9.90 13.38
N VAL A 188 0.09 -11.09 13.84
CA VAL A 188 -0.76 -12.31 13.86
C VAL A 188 -0.72 -13.12 15.16
N ALA A 189 0.12 -12.77 16.14
CA ALA A 189 0.14 -13.45 17.44
C ALA A 189 -1.19 -13.31 18.20
N SER A 190 -1.55 -14.31 19.02
CA SER A 190 -2.86 -14.37 19.71
C SER A 190 -3.16 -13.12 20.55
N THR A 191 -2.21 -12.67 21.38
CA THR A 191 -2.39 -11.49 22.24
C THR A 191 -2.61 -10.19 21.48
N ILE A 192 -2.25 -10.16 20.18
CA ILE A 192 -2.46 -9.04 19.25
C ILE A 192 -3.81 -9.19 18.54
N LYS A 193 -4.18 -10.41 18.11
CA LYS A 193 -5.53 -10.74 17.59
C LYS A 193 -6.62 -10.38 18.60
N GLU A 194 -6.40 -10.66 19.88
CA GLU A 194 -7.28 -10.33 21.01
C GLU A 194 -7.53 -8.83 21.23
N LYS A 195 -6.78 -7.93 20.58
CA LYS A 195 -7.03 -6.47 20.65
C LYS A 195 -7.83 -5.94 19.48
N ILE A 196 -8.31 -6.81 18.58
CA ILE A 196 -9.32 -6.46 17.59
C ILE A 196 -10.70 -6.48 18.28
N PRO A 197 -11.45 -5.36 18.33
CA PRO A 197 -12.79 -5.35 18.89
C PRO A 197 -13.75 -6.31 18.17
N SER A 198 -14.65 -6.95 18.93
CA SER A 198 -15.68 -7.84 18.37
C SER A 198 -16.77 -7.09 17.58
N GLU A 199 -16.97 -5.80 17.88
CA GLU A 199 -17.93 -4.93 17.20
C GLU A 199 -17.24 -3.65 16.72
N SER A 200 -17.66 -3.15 15.55
CA SER A 200 -17.14 -1.92 14.95
C SER A 200 -17.78 -0.69 15.57
N SER A 201 -16.97 0.19 16.17
CA SER A 201 -17.39 1.47 16.76
C SER A 201 -17.08 2.70 15.89
N LYS A 202 -16.40 2.51 14.75
CA LYS A 202 -16.00 3.56 13.80
C LYS A 202 -16.65 3.38 12.41
N PRO A 203 -16.56 4.39 11.53
CA PRO A 203 -17.03 4.35 10.15
C PRO A 203 -16.65 3.10 9.34
N SER A 204 -17.28 2.97 8.18
CA SER A 204 -17.12 1.83 7.27
C SER A 204 -16.01 2.04 6.23
N VAL A 205 -15.25 0.98 5.94
CA VAL A 205 -14.12 1.02 5.00
C VAL A 205 -14.17 -0.15 4.02
N ILE A 206 -14.07 0.16 2.73
CA ILE A 206 -13.94 -0.84 1.67
C ILE A 206 -12.47 -0.91 1.22
N VAL A 207 -11.85 -2.08 1.34
CA VAL A 207 -10.50 -2.33 0.84
C VAL A 207 -10.59 -3.09 -0.49
N VAL A 208 -9.91 -2.62 -1.53
CA VAL A 208 -9.93 -3.24 -2.87
C VAL A 208 -8.60 -3.96 -3.10
N GLY A 209 -8.65 -5.29 -2.97
CA GLY A 209 -7.51 -6.22 -3.02
C GLY A 209 -7.20 -6.83 -1.65
N ALA A 210 -7.04 -8.16 -1.60
CA ALA A 210 -6.60 -8.93 -0.44
C ALA A 210 -5.12 -9.35 -0.56
N GLY A 211 -4.29 -8.53 -1.20
CA GLY A 211 -2.82 -8.64 -1.13
C GLY A 211 -2.27 -8.16 0.23
N LEU A 212 -0.96 -8.28 0.47
CA LEU A 212 -0.35 -7.93 1.76
C LEU A 212 -0.70 -6.52 2.25
N ALA A 213 -0.76 -5.52 1.36
CA ALA A 213 -1.18 -4.16 1.68
C ALA A 213 -2.62 -4.10 2.21
N GLY A 214 -3.57 -4.65 1.46
CA GLY A 214 -4.99 -4.67 1.84
C GLY A 214 -5.24 -5.50 3.11
N LEU A 215 -4.53 -6.61 3.30
CA LEU A 215 -4.62 -7.42 4.52
C LEU A 215 -4.04 -6.69 5.74
N ALA A 216 -2.85 -6.09 5.63
CA ALA A 216 -2.24 -5.31 6.71
C ALA A 216 -3.15 -4.14 7.12
N ALA A 217 -3.65 -3.38 6.14
CA ALA A 217 -4.58 -2.29 6.36
C ALA A 217 -5.88 -2.77 7.01
N ALA A 218 -6.50 -3.84 6.51
CA ALA A 218 -7.74 -4.36 7.04
C ALA A 218 -7.62 -4.76 8.52
N ARG A 219 -6.56 -5.50 8.90
CA ARG A 219 -6.30 -5.86 10.30
C ARG A 219 -6.11 -4.63 11.19
N GLN A 220 -5.32 -3.67 10.73
CA GLN A 220 -4.98 -2.45 11.47
C GLN A 220 -6.23 -1.56 11.67
N LEU A 221 -7.07 -1.41 10.63
CA LEU A 221 -8.35 -0.70 10.67
C LEU A 221 -9.38 -1.40 11.58
N MET A 222 -9.49 -2.74 11.51
CA MET A 222 -10.34 -3.51 12.43
C MET A 222 -9.90 -3.31 13.88
N ARG A 223 -8.59 -3.35 14.16
CA ARG A 223 -8.01 -3.04 15.49
C ARG A 223 -8.31 -1.62 15.96
N PHE A 224 -8.50 -0.65 15.05
CA PHE A 224 -8.97 0.70 15.36
C PHE A 224 -10.51 0.83 15.48
N GLY A 225 -11.26 -0.27 15.30
CA GLY A 225 -12.73 -0.32 15.43
C GLY A 225 -13.51 0.01 14.14
N PHE A 226 -12.86 0.15 12.98
CA PHE A 226 -13.57 0.40 11.71
C PHE A 226 -14.32 -0.83 11.22
N LYS A 227 -15.48 -0.61 10.59
CA LYS A 227 -16.24 -1.66 9.90
C LYS A 227 -15.63 -1.93 8.53
N VAL A 228 -14.67 -2.86 8.46
CA VAL A 228 -13.96 -3.20 7.22
C VAL A 228 -14.75 -4.20 6.36
N THR A 229 -14.62 -4.11 5.04
CA THR A 229 -14.93 -5.17 4.07
C THR A 229 -13.87 -5.17 2.99
N VAL A 230 -13.30 -6.34 2.65
CA VAL A 230 -12.28 -6.47 1.60
C VAL A 230 -12.92 -7.10 0.36
N LEU A 231 -12.71 -6.51 -0.81
CA LEU A 231 -13.14 -7.05 -2.11
C LEU A 231 -11.92 -7.58 -2.86
N GLU A 232 -11.92 -8.87 -3.18
CA GLU A 232 -10.82 -9.53 -3.91
C GLU A 232 -11.36 -10.13 -5.22
N GLY A 233 -10.72 -9.81 -6.34
CA GLY A 233 -11.15 -10.30 -7.66
C GLY A 233 -10.84 -11.77 -7.89
N ARG A 234 -9.81 -12.30 -7.21
CA ARG A 234 -9.41 -13.71 -7.25
C ARG A 234 -10.24 -14.59 -6.31
N LYS A 235 -10.03 -15.90 -6.42
CA LYS A 235 -10.57 -16.96 -5.54
C LYS A 235 -9.75 -17.16 -4.25
N ARG A 236 -8.75 -16.30 -3.99
CA ARG A 236 -7.77 -16.43 -2.91
C ARG A 236 -7.20 -15.07 -2.51
N ALA A 237 -6.71 -14.95 -1.28
CA ALA A 237 -5.93 -13.81 -0.82
C ALA A 237 -4.47 -13.85 -1.34
N GLY A 238 -3.67 -12.86 -0.94
CA GLY A 238 -2.23 -12.74 -1.19
C GLY A 238 -1.85 -12.00 -2.48
N GLY A 239 -2.69 -12.05 -3.50
CA GLY A 239 -2.44 -11.40 -4.79
C GLY A 239 -1.13 -11.91 -5.43
N ARG A 240 -0.11 -11.05 -5.46
CA ARG A 240 1.25 -11.35 -5.94
C ARG A 240 2.13 -12.13 -4.95
N VAL A 241 1.69 -12.31 -3.71
CA VAL A 241 2.23 -13.36 -2.83
C VAL A 241 1.36 -14.60 -3.04
N TYR A 242 1.96 -15.66 -3.60
CA TYR A 242 1.23 -16.86 -3.98
C TYR A 242 2.10 -18.11 -3.90
N THR A 243 1.90 -18.87 -2.83
CA THR A 243 2.32 -20.27 -2.75
C THR A 243 1.26 -21.14 -3.42
N LYS A 244 1.68 -22.02 -4.32
CA LYS A 244 0.86 -23.16 -4.76
C LYS A 244 1.38 -24.43 -4.09
N LYS A 245 0.49 -25.18 -3.45
CA LYS A 245 0.80 -26.57 -3.07
C LYS A 245 0.90 -27.39 -4.37
N MET A 246 2.07 -27.97 -4.60
CA MET A 246 2.32 -28.94 -5.65
C MET A 246 2.29 -30.34 -5.05
N GLU A 247 1.75 -31.30 -5.79
CA GLU A 247 1.49 -32.66 -5.29
C GLU A 247 1.86 -33.70 -6.35
N GLY A 248 2.35 -34.85 -5.88
CA GLY A 248 2.70 -36.01 -6.70
C GLY A 248 2.23 -37.32 -6.06
N GLY A 249 2.60 -38.43 -6.69
CA GLY A 249 2.36 -39.77 -6.14
C GLY A 249 3.03 -39.98 -4.77
N ASN A 250 2.65 -41.05 -4.08
CA ASN A 250 3.28 -41.50 -2.82
C ASN A 250 3.31 -40.44 -1.69
N ARG A 251 2.30 -39.55 -1.63
CA ARG A 251 2.17 -38.42 -0.69
C ARG A 251 3.23 -37.33 -0.84
N LEU A 252 3.98 -37.31 -1.95
CA LEU A 252 4.94 -36.25 -2.21
C LEU A 252 4.22 -34.91 -2.40
N CYS A 253 4.64 -33.86 -1.70
CA CYS A 253 4.14 -32.50 -1.93
C CYS A 253 5.21 -31.45 -1.64
N ALA A 254 5.06 -30.27 -2.25
CA ALA A 254 5.96 -29.14 -2.06
C ALA A 254 5.18 -27.81 -2.09
N ALA A 255 5.62 -26.83 -1.30
CA ALA A 255 5.13 -25.46 -1.31
C ALA A 255 5.94 -24.59 -2.30
N ALA A 256 5.36 -24.24 -3.46
CA ALA A 256 6.03 -23.44 -4.50
C ALA A 256 5.59 -21.97 -4.49
N ASP A 257 6.50 -21.04 -4.17
CA ASP A 257 6.23 -19.60 -4.24
C ASP A 257 6.37 -19.07 -5.68
N LEU A 258 5.23 -19.07 -6.38
CA LEU A 258 5.08 -18.60 -7.76
C LEU A 258 5.14 -17.06 -7.89
N GLY A 259 5.00 -16.35 -6.77
CA GLY A 259 5.10 -14.89 -6.69
C GLY A 259 6.26 -14.45 -5.80
N GLY A 260 6.00 -13.49 -4.90
CA GLY A 260 6.96 -13.06 -3.89
C GLY A 260 7.48 -14.23 -3.04
N SER A 261 8.79 -14.43 -3.05
CA SER A 261 9.47 -15.63 -2.49
C SER A 261 10.50 -15.33 -1.40
N VAL A 262 11.23 -14.22 -1.49
CA VAL A 262 12.36 -13.91 -0.58
C VAL A 262 11.95 -12.85 0.43
N LEU A 263 12.28 -13.07 1.71
CA LEU A 263 12.26 -12.06 2.75
C LEU A 263 13.64 -11.39 2.80
N THR A 264 13.81 -10.28 2.07
CA THR A 264 15.04 -9.47 2.08
C THR A 264 15.20 -8.73 3.42
N GLY A 265 16.42 -8.68 3.95
CA GLY A 265 16.81 -7.93 5.16
C GLY A 265 16.03 -8.27 6.43
N THR A 266 16.27 -9.45 7.02
CA THR A 266 15.48 -9.97 8.15
C THR A 266 15.58 -9.21 9.49
N LEU A 267 16.48 -8.23 9.65
CA LEU A 267 16.54 -7.39 10.85
C LEU A 267 15.42 -6.34 10.87
N GLY A 268 15.25 -5.62 9.75
CA GLY A 268 14.24 -4.59 9.55
C GLY A 268 12.89 -5.11 9.05
N ASN A 269 12.91 -6.15 8.21
CA ASN A 269 11.72 -6.59 7.49
C ASN A 269 10.59 -7.08 8.45
N PRO A 270 9.43 -6.40 8.51
CA PRO A 270 8.34 -6.73 9.42
C PRO A 270 7.72 -8.11 9.16
N LEU A 271 7.86 -8.68 7.96
CA LEU A 271 7.40 -10.04 7.67
C LEU A 271 8.27 -11.11 8.36
N GLY A 272 9.53 -10.79 8.68
CA GLY A 272 10.37 -11.62 9.56
C GLY A 272 9.90 -11.60 11.02
N ILE A 273 9.20 -10.54 11.46
CA ILE A 273 8.47 -10.54 12.74
C ILE A 273 7.22 -11.42 12.64
N VAL A 274 6.44 -11.31 11.56
CA VAL A 274 5.25 -12.16 11.35
C VAL A 274 5.61 -13.65 11.28
N GLY A 275 6.73 -14.02 10.63
CA GLY A 275 7.26 -15.39 10.64
C GLY A 275 7.58 -15.88 12.06
N ARG A 276 8.29 -15.08 12.87
CA ARG A 276 8.57 -15.41 14.28
C ARG A 276 7.31 -15.51 15.14
N GLN A 277 6.28 -14.70 14.89
CA GLN A 277 4.98 -14.80 15.56
C GLN A 277 4.21 -16.09 15.22
N LEU A 278 4.52 -16.73 14.09
CA LEU A 278 4.01 -18.04 13.70
C LEU A 278 4.85 -19.22 14.22
N GLY A 279 5.98 -18.95 14.90
CA GLY A 279 6.93 -19.98 15.32
C GLY A 279 7.81 -20.52 14.19
N GLU A 280 7.82 -19.88 13.03
CA GLU A 280 8.57 -20.33 11.85
C GLU A 280 10.03 -19.91 11.95
N LEU A 281 10.95 -20.88 11.88
CA LEU A 281 12.38 -20.61 11.72
C LEU A 281 12.67 -20.26 10.25
N LEU A 282 13.15 -19.05 10.00
CA LEU A 282 13.51 -18.61 8.65
C LEU A 282 14.78 -19.31 8.17
N HIS A 283 14.79 -19.77 6.93
CA HIS A 283 15.96 -20.38 6.30
C HIS A 283 16.76 -19.29 5.58
N LYS A 284 17.99 -18.99 6.03
CA LYS A 284 18.92 -18.11 5.30
C LYS A 284 19.15 -18.69 3.91
N VAL A 285 18.97 -17.87 2.88
CA VAL A 285 19.46 -18.17 1.52
C VAL A 285 20.98 -18.18 1.57
N ARG A 286 21.58 -19.33 1.29
CA ARG A 286 23.03 -19.54 1.30
C ARG A 286 23.70 -18.69 0.22
N ASP A 287 24.85 -18.14 0.54
CA ASP A 287 25.57 -17.18 -0.32
C ASP A 287 26.27 -17.85 -1.54
N LYS A 288 26.28 -19.19 -1.60
CA LYS A 288 26.91 -20.00 -2.67
C LYS A 288 25.95 -20.21 -3.84
N CYS A 289 26.25 -19.58 -4.98
CA CYS A 289 25.50 -19.69 -6.24
C CYS A 289 26.46 -20.06 -7.40
N PRO A 290 26.77 -21.36 -7.64
CA PRO A 290 27.63 -21.74 -8.75
C PRO A 290 26.96 -21.46 -10.09
N LEU A 291 27.76 -21.09 -11.08
CA LEU A 291 27.33 -20.81 -12.45
C LEU A 291 27.77 -21.93 -13.40
N TYR A 292 26.92 -22.28 -14.35
CA TYR A 292 27.19 -23.30 -15.37
C TYR A 292 27.16 -22.68 -16.77
N CYS A 293 28.16 -23.02 -17.59
CA CYS A 293 28.24 -22.62 -18.99
C CYS A 293 27.17 -23.31 -19.84
N VAL A 294 27.02 -22.86 -21.10
CA VAL A 294 26.02 -23.37 -22.06
C VAL A 294 26.22 -24.86 -22.40
N ASP A 295 27.42 -25.39 -22.19
CA ASP A 295 27.79 -26.81 -22.30
C ASP A 295 27.55 -27.63 -21.01
N GLY A 296 27.05 -27.00 -19.95
CA GLY A 296 26.77 -27.60 -18.65
C GLY A 296 27.97 -27.71 -17.69
N ARG A 297 29.20 -27.35 -18.10
CA ARG A 297 30.37 -27.36 -17.21
C ARG A 297 30.30 -26.19 -16.21
N PRO A 298 30.89 -26.30 -15.01
CA PRO A 298 31.00 -25.16 -14.10
C PRO A 298 31.88 -24.06 -14.69
N VAL A 299 31.50 -22.80 -14.46
CA VAL A 299 32.34 -21.62 -14.72
C VAL A 299 33.60 -21.69 -13.84
N ASP A 300 34.74 -21.26 -14.39
CA ASP A 300 36.01 -21.14 -13.66
C ASP A 300 35.91 -20.05 -12.56
N PRO A 301 36.26 -20.34 -11.28
CA PRO A 301 36.09 -19.38 -10.19
C PRO A 301 36.88 -18.07 -10.32
N ASP A 302 38.09 -18.11 -10.90
CA ASP A 302 38.88 -16.89 -11.12
C ASP A 302 38.25 -16.02 -12.22
N THR A 303 37.66 -16.65 -13.24
CA THR A 303 36.88 -16.00 -14.31
C THR A 303 35.56 -15.42 -13.78
N ASP A 304 34.87 -16.13 -12.88
CA ASP A 304 33.65 -15.65 -12.18
C ASP A 304 33.95 -14.33 -11.44
N VAL A 305 34.90 -14.37 -10.50
CA VAL A 305 35.33 -13.21 -9.71
C VAL A 305 35.86 -12.07 -10.58
N LYS A 306 36.56 -12.38 -11.69
CA LYS A 306 37.07 -11.38 -12.66
C LYS A 306 35.94 -10.61 -13.34
N VAL A 307 34.92 -11.29 -13.82
CA VAL A 307 33.79 -10.68 -14.55
C VAL A 307 32.79 -10.02 -13.60
N GLU A 308 32.50 -10.60 -12.45
CA GLU A 308 31.70 -9.96 -11.39
C GLU A 308 32.36 -8.62 -10.97
N SER A 309 33.68 -8.65 -10.73
CA SER A 309 34.46 -7.44 -10.46
C SER A 309 34.46 -6.43 -11.61
N ALA A 310 34.36 -6.87 -12.87
CA ALA A 310 34.26 -5.98 -14.03
C ALA A 310 32.87 -5.34 -14.15
N PHE A 311 31.81 -6.11 -13.91
CA PHE A 311 30.43 -5.66 -13.86
C PHE A 311 30.20 -4.65 -12.73
N ASN A 312 30.69 -4.93 -11.52
CA ASN A 312 30.61 -4.01 -10.39
C ASN A 312 31.37 -2.70 -10.68
N ARG A 313 32.56 -2.75 -11.31
CA ARG A 313 33.28 -1.55 -11.79
C ARG A 313 32.52 -0.78 -12.88
N MET A 314 31.63 -1.42 -13.64
CA MET A 314 30.81 -0.78 -14.65
C MET A 314 29.61 -0.04 -14.03
N LEU A 315 28.93 -0.63 -13.04
CA LEU A 315 27.90 0.08 -12.25
C LEU A 315 28.50 1.30 -11.53
N ASP A 316 29.72 1.16 -11.00
CA ASP A 316 30.49 2.24 -10.39
C ASP A 316 30.82 3.38 -11.40
N LYS A 317 31.03 3.05 -12.69
CA LYS A 317 31.13 4.03 -13.79
C LYS A 317 29.78 4.67 -14.14
N ALA A 318 28.70 3.90 -14.21
CA ALA A 318 27.35 4.42 -14.48
C ALA A 318 26.90 5.43 -13.42
N SER A 319 27.15 5.12 -12.13
CA SER A 319 26.87 6.04 -11.02
C SER A 319 27.70 7.33 -11.09
N ARG A 320 28.94 7.28 -11.60
CA ARG A 320 29.75 8.48 -11.90
C ARG A 320 29.24 9.25 -13.12
N LEU A 321 28.82 8.56 -14.18
CA LEU A 321 28.24 9.16 -15.38
C LEU A 321 26.97 9.96 -15.03
N ARG A 322 26.05 9.37 -14.26
CA ARG A 322 24.90 10.07 -13.63
C ARG A 322 25.33 11.37 -12.95
N GLN A 323 26.37 11.32 -12.11
CA GLN A 323 26.86 12.49 -11.37
C GLN A 323 27.46 13.59 -12.26
N LEU A 324 27.96 13.24 -13.45
CA LEU A 324 28.48 14.19 -14.45
C LEU A 324 27.38 14.76 -15.34
N MET A 325 26.33 13.98 -15.64
CA MET A 325 25.21 14.38 -16.49
C MET A 325 24.17 15.24 -15.76
N GLY A 326 24.07 15.13 -14.43
CA GLY A 326 23.11 15.88 -13.63
C GLY A 326 21.67 15.58 -14.05
N GLU A 327 20.88 16.64 -14.29
CA GLU A 327 19.47 16.54 -14.68
C GLU A 327 19.26 15.75 -15.99
N VAL A 328 20.22 15.77 -16.92
CA VAL A 328 20.16 15.02 -18.19
C VAL A 328 20.17 13.50 -17.98
N SER A 329 20.59 13.00 -16.80
CA SER A 329 20.55 11.56 -16.49
C SER A 329 19.14 10.99 -16.29
N VAL A 330 18.12 11.85 -16.16
CA VAL A 330 16.71 11.44 -15.97
C VAL A 330 16.09 10.88 -17.26
N ASP A 331 16.51 11.40 -18.41
CA ASP A 331 16.06 11.00 -19.75
C ASP A 331 16.90 9.86 -20.37
N VAL A 332 17.87 9.33 -19.62
CA VAL A 332 18.81 8.29 -20.08
C VAL A 332 18.58 6.99 -19.33
N SER A 333 18.60 5.87 -20.08
CA SER A 333 18.46 4.55 -19.49
C SER A 333 19.77 4.00 -18.94
N LEU A 334 19.67 3.16 -17.91
CA LEU A 334 20.81 2.40 -17.40
C LEU A 334 21.41 1.52 -18.50
N GLY A 335 20.57 0.87 -19.31
CA GLY A 335 20.98 0.05 -20.46
C GLY A 335 21.92 0.80 -21.41
N ALA A 336 21.54 2.00 -21.87
CA ALA A 336 22.38 2.81 -22.76
C ALA A 336 23.75 3.15 -22.15
N ALA A 337 23.82 3.40 -20.84
CA ALA A 337 25.09 3.62 -20.15
C ALA A 337 25.95 2.35 -20.08
N LEU A 338 25.37 1.19 -19.77
CA LEU A 338 26.10 -0.08 -19.69
C LEU A 338 26.54 -0.58 -21.08
N GLU A 339 25.71 -0.43 -22.10
CA GLU A 339 26.03 -0.73 -23.51
C GLU A 339 27.20 0.12 -24.01
N THR A 340 27.21 1.42 -23.69
CA THR A 340 28.33 2.32 -24.01
C THR A 340 29.65 1.83 -23.40
N PHE A 341 29.62 1.32 -22.16
CA PHE A 341 30.82 0.73 -21.56
C PHE A 341 31.18 -0.64 -22.16
N GLN A 342 30.19 -1.48 -22.50
CA GLN A 342 30.43 -2.79 -23.12
C GLN A 342 31.13 -2.65 -24.48
N GLN A 343 30.74 -1.67 -25.31
CA GLN A 343 31.40 -1.40 -26.59
C GLN A 343 32.90 -1.10 -26.45
N VAL A 344 33.33 -0.44 -25.36
CA VAL A 344 34.74 -0.14 -25.07
C VAL A 344 35.54 -1.37 -24.60
N PHE A 345 34.87 -2.49 -24.27
CA PHE A 345 35.51 -3.72 -23.80
C PHE A 345 35.38 -4.92 -24.75
N LYS A 346 34.52 -4.87 -25.78
CA LYS A 346 34.23 -6.03 -26.65
C LYS A 346 35.47 -6.63 -27.33
N ASP A 347 36.45 -5.81 -27.71
CA ASP A 347 37.64 -6.25 -28.46
C ASP A 347 38.70 -6.96 -27.58
N SER A 348 38.37 -7.35 -26.34
CA SER A 348 39.34 -7.93 -25.38
C SER A 348 38.71 -8.90 -24.36
N VAL A 349 37.57 -9.52 -24.70
CA VAL A 349 36.76 -10.37 -23.80
C VAL A 349 36.36 -11.66 -24.55
N SER A 350 36.38 -12.81 -23.88
CA SER A 350 35.99 -14.09 -24.50
C SER A 350 34.46 -14.29 -24.57
N ASP A 351 34.00 -15.23 -25.40
CA ASP A 351 32.57 -15.57 -25.49
C ASP A 351 31.98 -16.07 -24.16
N GLU A 352 32.79 -16.76 -23.34
CA GLU A 352 32.41 -17.22 -22.00
C GLU A 352 32.28 -16.03 -21.03
N GLU A 353 33.25 -15.12 -21.03
CA GLU A 353 33.20 -13.90 -20.21
C GLU A 353 32.05 -12.98 -20.63
N LEU A 354 31.73 -12.92 -21.93
CA LEU A 354 30.59 -12.18 -22.46
C LEU A 354 29.25 -12.83 -22.05
N SER A 355 29.15 -14.16 -22.07
CA SER A 355 27.98 -14.91 -21.62
C SER A 355 27.75 -14.75 -20.11
N LEU A 356 28.83 -14.73 -19.33
CA LEU A 356 28.82 -14.46 -17.89
C LEU A 356 28.44 -13.00 -17.56
N PHE A 357 28.97 -12.05 -18.32
CA PHE A 357 28.55 -10.64 -18.23
C PHE A 357 27.07 -10.44 -18.58
N ASN A 358 26.56 -11.16 -19.59
CA ASN A 358 25.13 -11.21 -19.89
C ASN A 358 24.30 -11.82 -18.75
N TRP A 359 24.82 -12.81 -18.01
CA TRP A 359 24.17 -13.36 -16.81
C TRP A 359 24.05 -12.32 -15.69
N HIS A 360 25.09 -11.51 -15.42
CA HIS A 360 24.97 -10.41 -14.45
C HIS A 360 23.97 -9.34 -14.90
N LEU A 361 23.90 -9.02 -16.20
CA LEU A 361 22.86 -8.13 -16.75
C LEU A 361 21.45 -8.74 -16.55
N ALA A 362 21.27 -10.04 -16.78
CA ALA A 362 20.02 -10.75 -16.54
C ALA A 362 19.61 -10.76 -15.05
N ASN A 363 20.58 -10.88 -14.15
CA ASN A 363 20.35 -10.81 -12.70
C ASN A 363 19.91 -9.40 -12.26
N LEU A 364 20.44 -8.35 -12.90
CA LEU A 364 19.99 -6.97 -12.69
C LEU A 364 18.59 -6.71 -13.26
N GLU A 365 18.27 -7.29 -14.42
CA GLU A 365 16.90 -7.28 -14.98
C GLU A 365 15.92 -8.05 -14.11
N TYR A 366 16.35 -9.14 -13.45
CA TYR A 366 15.57 -9.87 -12.45
C TYR A 366 15.28 -9.01 -11.22
N ALA A 367 16.31 -8.41 -10.61
CA ALA A 367 16.15 -7.57 -9.42
C ALA A 367 15.12 -6.46 -9.64
N ASN A 368 15.17 -5.80 -10.80
CA ASN A 368 14.25 -4.72 -11.17
C ASN A 368 12.94 -5.20 -11.84
N ALA A 369 12.83 -6.48 -12.23
CA ALA A 369 11.88 -6.99 -13.23
C ALA A 369 11.78 -6.15 -14.52
N GLY A 370 12.81 -5.36 -14.85
CA GLY A 370 12.75 -4.33 -15.89
C GLY A 370 13.83 -4.50 -16.93
N LEU A 371 13.49 -4.21 -18.20
CA LEU A 371 14.49 -4.09 -19.27
C LEU A 371 15.45 -2.95 -18.94
N LEU A 372 16.76 -3.19 -19.01
CA LEU A 372 17.75 -2.15 -18.65
C LEU A 372 17.61 -0.89 -19.53
N SER A 373 17.18 -1.07 -20.78
CA SER A 373 16.86 0.00 -21.74
C SER A 373 15.72 0.92 -21.31
N ASN A 374 14.90 0.53 -20.33
CA ASN A 374 13.80 1.31 -19.77
C ASN A 374 14.04 1.80 -18.33
N LEU A 375 15.03 1.28 -17.60
CA LEU A 375 15.34 1.71 -16.23
C LEU A 375 16.07 3.05 -16.20
N SER A 376 15.70 3.94 -15.28
CA SER A 376 16.30 5.27 -15.13
C SER A 376 17.76 5.21 -14.69
N LEU A 377 18.69 5.76 -15.49
CA LEU A 377 20.09 5.92 -15.05
C LEU A 377 20.17 6.80 -13.79
N ALA A 378 19.30 7.80 -13.66
CA ALA A 378 19.25 8.69 -12.50
C ALA A 378 18.82 7.99 -11.20
N PHE A 379 17.84 7.08 -11.25
CA PHE A 379 17.04 6.72 -10.07
C PHE A 379 16.69 5.22 -9.90
N TRP A 380 17.27 4.29 -10.68
CA TRP A 380 16.97 2.86 -10.53
C TRP A 380 17.35 2.28 -9.15
N ASP A 381 18.39 2.83 -8.52
CA ASP A 381 18.99 2.46 -7.22
C ASP A 381 18.56 3.39 -6.07
N GLN A 382 17.40 4.06 -6.21
CA GLN A 382 16.98 5.09 -5.25
C GLN A 382 16.56 4.55 -3.87
N ASP A 383 16.24 3.26 -3.79
CA ASP A 383 15.87 2.57 -2.54
C ASP A 383 17.05 1.84 -1.84
N ASP A 384 18.21 1.68 -2.47
CA ASP A 384 19.45 1.17 -1.86
C ASP A 384 19.79 1.78 -0.47
N PRO A 385 19.58 3.09 -0.19
CA PRO A 385 19.87 3.67 1.13
C PRO A 385 18.99 3.14 2.27
N TYR A 386 17.92 2.39 1.96
CA TYR A 386 16.91 1.92 2.91
C TYR A 386 16.92 0.40 3.11
N ASP A 387 17.94 -0.35 2.66
CA ASP A 387 17.99 -1.80 2.89
C ASP A 387 17.74 -2.17 4.37
N MET A 388 16.92 -3.20 4.57
CA MET A 388 16.43 -3.63 5.87
C MET A 388 17.48 -4.39 6.71
N GLY A 389 18.62 -4.79 6.12
CA GLY A 389 19.77 -5.34 6.81
C GLY A 389 19.61 -6.79 7.31
N GLY A 390 20.75 -7.50 7.35
CA GLY A 390 20.80 -8.91 7.73
C GLY A 390 20.35 -9.85 6.62
N ASP A 391 20.31 -11.15 6.94
CA ASP A 391 20.19 -12.19 5.92
C ASP A 391 18.88 -12.12 5.13
N HIS A 392 18.99 -12.49 3.85
CA HIS A 392 17.85 -12.79 2.99
C HIS A 392 17.39 -14.21 3.27
N CYS A 393 16.08 -14.42 3.46
CA CYS A 393 15.56 -15.73 3.88
C CYS A 393 14.36 -16.22 3.05
N PHE A 394 14.23 -17.54 2.95
CA PHE A 394 12.97 -18.22 2.61
C PHE A 394 12.16 -18.52 3.88
N LEU A 395 10.84 -18.59 3.74
CA LEU A 395 9.94 -19.10 4.78
C LEU A 395 9.62 -20.58 4.50
N PRO A 396 9.96 -21.53 5.39
CA PRO A 396 9.60 -22.94 5.20
C PRO A 396 8.08 -23.12 5.04
N GLY A 397 7.67 -23.88 4.02
CA GLY A 397 6.26 -24.03 3.62
C GLY A 397 5.67 -22.87 2.83
N GLY A 398 6.46 -21.87 2.44
CA GLY A 398 6.10 -20.79 1.52
C GLY A 398 5.36 -19.60 2.15
N ASN A 399 5.50 -18.43 1.53
CA ASN A 399 4.99 -17.14 2.03
C ASN A 399 3.45 -17.05 2.12
N GLY A 400 2.73 -18.02 1.54
CA GLY A 400 1.30 -18.23 1.71
C GLY A 400 0.88 -18.47 3.17
N LYS A 401 1.78 -18.96 4.04
CA LYS A 401 1.57 -18.98 5.49
C LYS A 401 1.31 -17.59 6.06
N LEU A 402 2.09 -16.58 5.65
CA LEU A 402 1.92 -15.18 6.05
C LEU A 402 0.56 -14.64 5.58
N VAL A 403 0.21 -14.94 4.32
CA VAL A 403 -1.07 -14.55 3.72
C VAL A 403 -2.25 -15.17 4.49
N GLN A 404 -2.19 -16.46 4.81
CA GLN A 404 -3.23 -17.17 5.55
C GLN A 404 -3.42 -16.58 6.95
N ALA A 405 -2.33 -16.37 7.70
CA ALA A 405 -2.37 -15.80 9.04
C ALA A 405 -2.85 -14.33 9.08
N LEU A 406 -2.55 -13.56 8.03
CA LEU A 406 -3.04 -12.18 7.90
C LEU A 406 -4.51 -12.13 7.44
N ALA A 407 -4.96 -13.04 6.59
CA ALA A 407 -6.35 -13.15 6.15
C ALA A 407 -7.30 -13.75 7.21
N GLU A 408 -6.76 -14.41 8.24
CA GLU A 408 -7.53 -14.99 9.33
C GLU A 408 -8.44 -13.96 10.03
N ASN A 409 -9.75 -14.26 10.03
CA ASN A 409 -10.84 -13.43 10.55
C ASN A 409 -11.03 -12.06 9.86
N VAL A 410 -10.40 -11.83 8.70
CA VAL A 410 -10.65 -10.63 7.88
C VAL A 410 -11.90 -10.85 7.00
N PRO A 411 -12.86 -9.91 6.94
CA PRO A 411 -14.07 -10.05 6.13
C PRO A 411 -13.78 -9.84 4.62
N ILE A 412 -13.29 -10.89 3.96
CA ILE A 412 -12.93 -10.90 2.53
C ILE A 412 -14.06 -11.49 1.69
N LEU A 413 -14.49 -10.76 0.68
CA LEU A 413 -15.41 -11.21 -0.36
C LEU A 413 -14.61 -11.50 -1.63
N TYR A 414 -14.43 -12.79 -1.91
CA TYR A 414 -13.74 -13.30 -3.11
C TYR A 414 -14.61 -13.22 -4.38
N GLU A 415 -13.94 -13.28 -5.53
CA GLU A 415 -14.55 -13.17 -6.86
C GLU A 415 -15.36 -11.86 -7.04
N LYS A 416 -14.87 -10.77 -6.45
CA LYS A 416 -15.40 -9.39 -6.54
C LYS A 416 -14.45 -8.49 -7.31
N THR A 417 -14.42 -8.69 -8.63
CA THR A 417 -13.69 -7.83 -9.57
C THR A 417 -14.31 -6.43 -9.60
N VAL A 418 -13.69 -5.48 -8.90
CA VAL A 418 -14.04 -4.06 -8.94
C VAL A 418 -13.70 -3.49 -10.32
N HIS A 419 -14.64 -2.72 -10.88
CA HIS A 419 -14.45 -2.00 -12.16
C HIS A 419 -14.79 -0.50 -12.05
N THR A 420 -15.35 -0.05 -10.92
CA THR A 420 -15.67 1.37 -10.72
C THR A 420 -15.58 1.72 -9.24
N ILE A 421 -14.93 2.84 -8.93
CA ILE A 421 -14.85 3.43 -7.59
C ILE A 421 -15.36 4.87 -7.71
N ARG A 422 -16.51 5.14 -7.08
CA ARG A 422 -17.04 6.50 -6.94
C ARG A 422 -16.69 7.05 -5.57
N TYR A 423 -16.35 8.33 -5.48
CA TYR A 423 -16.10 9.03 -4.22
C TYR A 423 -16.67 10.45 -4.25
N SER A 424 -17.24 10.88 -3.12
CA SER A 424 -17.82 12.23 -2.95
C SER A 424 -17.54 12.76 -1.54
N GLY A 425 -17.98 13.98 -1.25
CA GLY A 425 -17.94 14.54 0.11
C GLY A 425 -18.70 13.70 1.14
N ASP A 426 -19.64 12.85 0.72
CA ASP A 426 -20.50 12.04 1.59
C ASP A 426 -19.92 10.66 1.90
N GLY A 427 -19.24 10.03 0.94
CA GLY A 427 -18.71 8.66 1.07
C GLY A 427 -18.13 8.08 -0.22
N VAL A 428 -18.14 6.75 -0.32
CA VAL A 428 -17.66 5.99 -1.47
C VAL A 428 -18.68 4.93 -1.92
N GLN A 429 -18.72 4.65 -3.22
CA GLN A 429 -19.42 3.50 -3.81
C GLN A 429 -18.43 2.70 -4.66
N VAL A 430 -18.13 1.47 -4.24
CA VAL A 430 -17.26 0.55 -4.97
C VAL A 430 -18.13 -0.49 -5.69
N ILE A 431 -17.98 -0.61 -7.01
CA ILE A 431 -18.85 -1.43 -7.85
C ILE A 431 -18.06 -2.62 -8.41
N ALA A 432 -18.57 -3.83 -8.14
CA ALA A 432 -18.01 -5.10 -8.58
C ALA A 432 -19.09 -5.97 -9.23
N GLY A 433 -19.13 -5.96 -10.56
CA GLY A 433 -20.22 -6.52 -11.36
C GLY A 433 -21.53 -5.79 -11.05
N ASN A 434 -22.59 -6.56 -10.83
CA ASN A 434 -23.92 -6.00 -10.53
C ASN A 434 -24.09 -5.62 -9.05
N GLN A 435 -23.01 -5.60 -8.25
CA GLN A 435 -23.06 -5.27 -6.81
C GLN A 435 -22.39 -3.92 -6.53
N VAL A 436 -23.09 -3.06 -5.79
CA VAL A 436 -22.56 -1.82 -5.22
C VAL A 436 -22.29 -2.05 -3.73
N PHE A 437 -21.08 -1.71 -3.29
CA PHE A 437 -20.67 -1.68 -1.90
C PHE A 437 -20.49 -0.22 -1.49
N GLU A 438 -21.20 0.22 -0.46
CA GLU A 438 -21.14 1.59 0.05
C GLU A 438 -20.30 1.67 1.32
N GLY A 439 -19.58 2.77 1.49
CA GLY A 439 -18.78 3.00 2.70
C GLY A 439 -18.39 4.46 2.91
N ASP A 440 -17.74 4.74 4.05
CA ASP A 440 -17.26 6.09 4.37
C ASP A 440 -15.91 6.39 3.71
N MET A 441 -15.07 5.37 3.52
CA MET A 441 -13.78 5.47 2.83
C MET A 441 -13.49 4.21 2.01
N ALA A 442 -12.70 4.37 0.95
CA ALA A 442 -12.11 3.28 0.20
C ALA A 442 -10.58 3.29 0.29
N LEU A 443 -9.97 2.11 0.34
CA LEU A 443 -8.53 1.90 0.16
C LEU A 443 -8.31 1.05 -1.09
N CYS A 444 -7.67 1.62 -2.10
CA CYS A 444 -7.31 0.93 -3.33
C CYS A 444 -5.92 0.29 -3.18
N THR A 445 -5.82 -1.04 -3.31
CA THR A 445 -4.53 -1.76 -3.27
C THR A 445 -4.29 -2.64 -4.51
N VAL A 446 -4.86 -2.26 -5.65
CA VAL A 446 -4.63 -2.97 -6.92
C VAL A 446 -3.22 -2.70 -7.45
N PRO A 447 -2.57 -3.65 -8.14
CA PRO A 447 -1.23 -3.44 -8.71
C PRO A 447 -1.19 -2.28 -9.72
N LEU A 448 -0.03 -1.63 -9.83
CA LEU A 448 0.18 -0.52 -10.77
C LEU A 448 -0.19 -0.91 -12.22
N GLY A 449 0.09 -2.13 -12.67
CA GLY A 449 -0.34 -2.63 -13.98
C GLY A 449 -1.86 -2.56 -14.21
N VAL A 450 -2.68 -2.78 -13.18
CA VAL A 450 -4.15 -2.65 -13.25
C VAL A 450 -4.58 -1.18 -13.38
N LEU A 451 -3.86 -0.26 -12.72
CA LEU A 451 -4.07 1.19 -12.88
C LEU A 451 -3.65 1.66 -14.28
N LYS A 452 -2.45 1.26 -14.75
CA LYS A 452 -1.93 1.56 -16.10
C LYS A 452 -2.84 1.02 -17.21
N LYS A 453 -3.55 -0.10 -16.96
CA LYS A 453 -4.50 -0.69 -17.92
C LYS A 453 -5.85 0.04 -17.97
N GLY A 454 -6.16 0.89 -16.98
CA GLY A 454 -7.45 1.59 -16.89
C GLY A 454 -8.63 0.70 -16.50
N SER A 455 -8.39 -0.49 -15.94
CA SER A 455 -9.43 -1.49 -15.65
C SER A 455 -10.44 -1.08 -14.57
N ILE A 456 -10.17 0.00 -13.82
CA ILE A 456 -11.07 0.58 -12.82
C ILE A 456 -11.35 2.03 -13.20
N LYS A 457 -12.63 2.36 -13.41
CA LYS A 457 -13.08 3.74 -13.60
C LYS A 457 -13.23 4.46 -12.27
N PHE A 458 -12.51 5.55 -12.08
CA PHE A 458 -12.68 6.46 -10.95
C PHE A 458 -13.73 7.53 -11.30
N ILE A 459 -14.60 7.89 -10.34
CA ILE A 459 -15.62 8.95 -10.51
C ILE A 459 -15.69 9.81 -9.23
N PRO A 460 -15.26 11.09 -9.24
CA PRO A 460 -14.62 11.79 -10.36
C PRO A 460 -13.28 11.13 -10.75
N GLU A 461 -12.71 11.58 -11.86
CA GLU A 461 -11.41 11.10 -12.32
C GLU A 461 -10.29 11.44 -11.32
N LEU A 462 -9.19 10.67 -11.34
CA LEU A 462 -8.05 10.92 -10.47
C LEU A 462 -7.33 12.23 -10.89
N PRO A 463 -6.72 12.97 -9.94
CA PRO A 463 -5.96 14.18 -10.27
C PRO A 463 -4.87 13.90 -11.31
N GLN A 464 -4.68 14.81 -12.27
CA GLN A 464 -3.76 14.62 -13.40
C GLN A 464 -2.35 14.20 -12.96
N ARG A 465 -1.79 14.83 -11.92
CA ARG A 465 -0.49 14.47 -11.33
C ARG A 465 -0.38 12.98 -10.95
N LYS A 466 -1.45 12.37 -10.45
CA LYS A 466 -1.51 10.93 -10.12
C LYS A 466 -1.65 10.06 -11.38
N LEU A 467 -2.42 10.50 -12.39
CA LEU A 467 -2.47 9.83 -13.71
C LEU A 467 -1.10 9.85 -14.40
N ASP A 468 -0.37 10.97 -14.31
CA ASP A 468 0.98 11.11 -14.87
C ASP A 468 1.98 10.22 -14.13
N GLY A 469 1.91 10.12 -12.79
CA GLY A 469 2.73 9.19 -12.01
C GLY A 469 2.43 7.71 -12.35
N ILE A 470 1.15 7.35 -12.49
CA ILE A 470 0.73 6.03 -13.00
C ILE A 470 1.33 5.78 -14.40
N LYS A 471 1.36 6.80 -15.27
CA LYS A 471 1.94 6.70 -16.62
C LYS A 471 3.47 6.55 -16.59
N ARG A 472 4.18 7.35 -15.78
CA ARG A 472 5.65 7.37 -15.67
C ARG A 472 6.23 6.11 -15.05
N LEU A 473 5.75 5.68 -13.88
CA LEU A 473 6.34 4.53 -13.17
C LEU A 473 6.39 3.28 -14.05
N GLY A 474 7.53 2.62 -14.08
CA GLY A 474 7.68 1.34 -14.75
C GLY A 474 6.89 0.25 -14.02
N PHE A 475 6.40 -0.73 -14.77
CA PHE A 475 5.81 -1.94 -14.21
C PHE A 475 6.36 -3.14 -14.96
N GLY A 476 7.24 -3.86 -14.29
CA GLY A 476 8.10 -4.89 -14.84
C GLY A 476 7.44 -6.25 -14.99
N LEU A 477 8.20 -7.20 -15.55
CA LEU A 477 7.79 -8.58 -15.74
C LEU A 477 8.92 -9.55 -15.37
N LEU A 478 8.57 -10.49 -14.49
CA LEU A 478 9.37 -11.62 -14.04
C LEU A 478 8.44 -12.82 -13.93
N ASN A 479 8.85 -13.96 -14.51
CA ASN A 479 8.10 -15.20 -14.45
C ASN A 479 8.96 -16.35 -13.89
N LYS A 480 8.30 -17.49 -13.61
CA LYS A 480 8.90 -18.67 -12.98
C LYS A 480 8.39 -19.97 -13.63
N VAL A 481 9.22 -21.01 -13.62
CA VAL A 481 8.85 -22.41 -13.91
C VAL A 481 9.16 -23.24 -12.67
N ALA A 482 8.11 -23.61 -11.92
CA ALA A 482 8.22 -24.49 -10.76
C ALA A 482 8.03 -25.95 -11.18
N MET A 483 8.88 -26.86 -10.68
CA MET A 483 8.92 -28.28 -11.06
C MET A 483 9.13 -29.17 -9.83
N LEU A 484 8.16 -30.04 -9.56
CA LEU A 484 8.25 -31.07 -8.52
C LEU A 484 8.76 -32.37 -9.15
N PHE A 485 9.92 -32.85 -8.72
CA PHE A 485 10.57 -34.07 -9.23
C PHE A 485 10.27 -35.30 -8.34
N PRO A 486 10.60 -36.54 -8.75
CA PRO A 486 10.46 -37.72 -7.89
C PRO A 486 11.43 -37.76 -6.70
N HIS A 487 12.61 -37.15 -6.85
CA HIS A 487 13.66 -37.05 -5.85
C HIS A 487 14.54 -35.83 -6.13
N VAL A 488 15.37 -35.43 -5.17
CA VAL A 488 16.43 -34.44 -5.40
C VAL A 488 17.58 -35.12 -6.15
N PHE A 489 17.97 -34.58 -7.29
CA PHE A 489 19.16 -34.99 -8.05
C PHE A 489 20.26 -33.92 -8.07
N TRP A 490 19.97 -32.72 -7.56
CA TRP A 490 20.90 -31.59 -7.45
C TRP A 490 21.54 -31.52 -6.04
N GLU A 491 22.53 -30.66 -5.89
CA GLU A 491 23.33 -30.53 -4.69
C GLU A 491 22.54 -29.88 -3.52
N MET A 492 22.38 -30.59 -2.40
CA MET A 492 21.54 -30.18 -1.25
C MET A 492 22.12 -29.05 -0.39
N ASP A 493 23.39 -28.70 -0.58
CA ASP A 493 24.03 -27.53 0.00
C ASP A 493 23.82 -26.25 -0.83
N LEU A 494 23.17 -26.35 -2.00
CA LEU A 494 22.78 -25.21 -2.82
C LEU A 494 21.33 -24.80 -2.57
N ASP A 495 21.14 -23.50 -2.38
CA ASP A 495 19.82 -22.85 -2.45
C ASP A 495 19.59 -22.21 -3.83
N THR A 496 20.67 -21.89 -4.56
CA THR A 496 20.64 -21.24 -5.88
C THR A 496 21.76 -21.78 -6.78
N PHE A 497 21.55 -21.74 -8.10
CA PHE A 497 22.60 -21.90 -9.12
C PHE A 497 22.20 -21.21 -10.43
N GLY A 498 23.17 -20.78 -11.23
CA GLY A 498 22.95 -20.07 -12.49
C GLY A 498 23.34 -20.87 -13.73
N HIS A 499 22.80 -20.48 -14.88
CA HIS A 499 23.12 -21.03 -16.20
C HIS A 499 23.31 -19.87 -17.19
N LEU A 500 24.41 -19.88 -17.95
CA LEU A 500 24.76 -18.84 -18.90
C LEU A 500 23.93 -18.94 -20.21
N SER A 501 23.95 -17.89 -21.03
CA SER A 501 23.46 -17.97 -22.42
C SER A 501 24.37 -17.21 -23.38
N ASP A 502 24.58 -17.86 -24.51
CA ASP A 502 25.23 -17.41 -25.75
C ASP A 502 24.43 -16.33 -26.50
N ASP A 503 23.10 -16.34 -26.41
CA ASP A 503 22.20 -15.33 -27.02
C ASP A 503 21.88 -14.19 -26.01
N PRO A 504 22.40 -12.96 -26.20
CA PRO A 504 22.12 -11.84 -25.30
C PRO A 504 20.63 -11.47 -25.19
N SER A 505 19.83 -11.77 -26.20
CA SER A 505 18.37 -11.55 -26.22
C SER A 505 17.58 -12.60 -25.43
N ARG A 506 18.26 -13.68 -25.02
CA ARG A 506 17.75 -14.78 -24.18
C ARG A 506 18.47 -14.88 -22.83
N ARG A 507 19.37 -13.95 -22.49
CA ARG A 507 20.15 -13.92 -21.24
C ARG A 507 19.34 -14.16 -19.95
N GLY A 508 18.07 -13.76 -19.92
CA GLY A 508 17.15 -13.95 -18.80
C GLY A 508 16.28 -15.20 -18.87
N GLU A 509 16.45 -16.08 -19.85
CA GLU A 509 15.66 -17.31 -20.03
C GLU A 509 16.22 -18.46 -19.19
N PHE A 510 15.58 -18.78 -18.06
CA PHE A 510 16.00 -19.87 -17.15
C PHE A 510 17.41 -19.70 -16.56
N PHE A 511 17.89 -18.45 -16.52
CA PHE A 511 19.27 -18.09 -16.15
C PHE A 511 19.63 -18.37 -14.68
N LEU A 512 18.64 -18.47 -13.79
CA LEU A 512 18.81 -18.65 -12.35
C LEU A 512 17.76 -19.63 -11.82
N PHE A 513 18.23 -20.61 -11.06
CA PHE A 513 17.44 -21.66 -10.43
C PHE A 513 17.46 -21.49 -8.92
N TYR A 514 16.30 -21.66 -8.28
CA TYR A 514 16.16 -21.77 -6.82
C TYR A 514 15.83 -23.21 -6.42
N SER A 515 16.68 -23.78 -5.57
CA SER A 515 16.49 -25.06 -4.89
C SER A 515 15.57 -24.86 -3.68
N TYR A 516 14.40 -25.48 -3.71
CA TYR A 516 13.40 -25.40 -2.65
C TYR A 516 13.36 -26.67 -1.78
N ALA A 517 14.29 -27.61 -2.00
CA ALA A 517 14.33 -28.91 -1.34
C ALA A 517 14.40 -28.84 0.20
N THR A 518 15.09 -27.83 0.73
CA THR A 518 15.25 -27.56 2.17
C THR A 518 14.03 -26.90 2.82
N VAL A 519 13.18 -26.22 2.05
CA VAL A 519 12.16 -25.29 2.57
C VAL A 519 10.73 -25.61 2.15
N ALA A 520 10.50 -26.25 1.01
CA ALA A 520 9.17 -26.51 0.49
C ALA A 520 8.53 -27.81 0.99
N GLY A 521 9.30 -28.69 1.66
CA GLY A 521 8.86 -30.02 2.10
C GLY A 521 8.97 -31.12 1.05
N GLY A 522 9.55 -30.83 -0.12
CA GLY A 522 9.74 -31.80 -1.20
C GLY A 522 10.73 -31.33 -2.28
N PRO A 523 11.12 -32.22 -3.20
CA PRO A 523 12.11 -32.00 -4.27
C PRO A 523 11.58 -31.04 -5.35
N LEU A 524 11.66 -29.74 -5.04
CA LEU A 524 11.17 -28.65 -5.88
C LEU A 524 12.34 -27.79 -6.39
N LEU A 525 12.40 -27.58 -7.70
CA LEU A 525 13.19 -26.53 -8.34
C LEU A 525 12.28 -25.45 -8.91
N ILE A 526 12.79 -24.21 -8.96
CA ILE A 526 12.13 -23.08 -9.61
C ILE A 526 13.15 -22.36 -10.51
N ALA A 527 12.96 -22.43 -11.83
CA ALA A 527 13.73 -21.63 -12.79
C ALA A 527 13.09 -20.24 -12.97
N LEU A 528 13.89 -19.18 -13.08
CA LEU A 528 13.44 -17.80 -13.24
C LEU A 528 13.52 -17.33 -14.70
N VAL A 529 12.61 -16.43 -15.09
CA VAL A 529 12.56 -15.84 -16.44
C VAL A 529 12.42 -14.31 -16.34
N ALA A 530 13.49 -13.59 -16.71
CA ALA A 530 13.65 -12.14 -16.55
C ALA A 530 13.93 -11.42 -17.88
N GLY A 531 14.02 -10.08 -17.86
CA GLY A 531 14.38 -9.27 -19.02
C GLY A 531 13.45 -9.47 -20.24
N GLU A 532 14.00 -9.35 -21.45
CA GLU A 532 13.23 -9.60 -22.68
C GLU A 532 12.62 -11.01 -22.74
N ALA A 533 13.33 -12.00 -22.18
CA ALA A 533 12.86 -13.37 -22.15
C ALA A 533 11.53 -13.48 -21.39
N ALA A 534 11.32 -12.70 -20.33
CA ALA A 534 10.07 -12.72 -19.58
C ALA A 534 8.84 -12.31 -20.42
N HIS A 535 9.03 -11.39 -21.38
CA HIS A 535 7.98 -10.97 -22.32
C HIS A 535 7.76 -12.02 -23.42
N LYS A 536 8.84 -12.54 -24.02
CA LYS A 536 8.79 -13.64 -25.01
C LYS A 536 8.16 -14.91 -24.41
N PHE A 537 8.31 -15.11 -23.11
CA PHE A 537 7.82 -16.26 -22.35
C PHE A 537 6.30 -16.25 -22.11
N GLU A 538 5.61 -15.11 -22.09
CA GLU A 538 4.16 -15.06 -21.85
C GLU A 538 3.36 -15.82 -22.94
N SER A 539 3.83 -15.83 -24.19
CA SER A 539 3.21 -16.55 -25.31
C SER A 539 3.79 -17.97 -25.54
N MET A 540 4.86 -18.36 -24.84
CA MET A 540 5.46 -19.70 -24.98
C MET A 540 4.52 -20.80 -24.45
N PRO A 541 4.40 -21.96 -25.10
CA PRO A 541 3.69 -23.11 -24.53
C PRO A 541 4.37 -23.62 -23.23
N PRO A 542 3.61 -24.00 -22.18
CA PRO A 542 4.18 -24.53 -20.94
C PRO A 542 4.97 -25.84 -21.11
N THR A 543 4.68 -26.62 -22.15
CA THR A 543 5.45 -27.80 -22.56
C THR A 543 6.88 -27.42 -22.93
N ASP A 544 7.02 -26.48 -23.85
CA ASP A 544 8.28 -26.07 -24.47
C ASP A 544 9.19 -25.41 -23.44
N ALA A 545 8.59 -24.63 -22.52
CA ALA A 545 9.25 -24.11 -21.33
C ALA A 545 9.89 -25.22 -20.48
N VAL A 546 9.12 -26.26 -20.15
CA VAL A 546 9.61 -27.39 -19.35
C VAL A 546 10.67 -28.18 -20.11
N THR A 547 10.49 -28.42 -21.42
CA THR A 547 11.50 -29.08 -22.27
C THR A 547 12.82 -28.32 -22.27
N ARG A 548 12.81 -26.99 -22.44
CA ARG A 548 14.03 -26.16 -22.40
C ARG A 548 14.72 -26.19 -21.04
N VAL A 549 13.95 -26.11 -19.95
CA VAL A 549 14.51 -26.19 -18.59
C VAL A 549 15.11 -27.58 -18.33
N LEU A 550 14.48 -28.65 -18.81
CA LEU A 550 15.02 -30.01 -18.70
C LEU A 550 16.26 -30.23 -19.58
N GLN A 551 16.37 -29.59 -20.74
CA GLN A 551 17.59 -29.61 -21.56
C GLN A 551 18.77 -28.98 -20.80
N ILE A 552 18.56 -27.83 -20.15
CA ILE A 552 19.58 -27.18 -19.30
C ILE A 552 19.99 -28.10 -18.14
N LEU A 553 19.02 -28.65 -17.41
CA LEU A 553 19.29 -29.54 -16.28
C LEU A 553 20.03 -30.82 -16.73
N LYS A 554 19.65 -31.41 -17.86
CA LYS A 554 20.33 -32.59 -18.40
C LYS A 554 21.77 -32.28 -18.82
N GLY A 555 22.01 -31.13 -19.46
CA GLY A 555 23.37 -30.65 -19.75
C GLY A 555 24.25 -30.49 -18.50
N ILE A 556 23.70 -29.97 -17.39
CA ILE A 556 24.44 -29.78 -16.13
C ILE A 556 24.70 -31.11 -15.38
N TYR A 557 23.76 -32.06 -15.42
CA TYR A 557 23.77 -33.22 -14.51
C TYR A 557 24.09 -34.57 -15.18
N GLU A 558 23.68 -34.82 -16.42
CA GLU A 558 23.98 -36.10 -17.09
C GLU A 558 25.49 -36.33 -17.33
N PRO A 559 26.32 -35.31 -17.69
CA PRO A 559 27.78 -35.45 -17.72
C PRO A 559 28.43 -35.73 -16.36
N LYS A 560 27.76 -35.42 -15.25
CA LYS A 560 28.18 -35.82 -13.89
C LYS A 560 27.82 -37.28 -13.56
N GLY A 561 27.19 -38.01 -14.49
CA GLY A 561 26.61 -39.34 -14.26
C GLY A 561 25.26 -39.33 -13.55
N ILE A 562 24.59 -38.18 -13.45
CA ILE A 562 23.33 -38.00 -12.71
C ILE A 562 22.17 -37.93 -13.71
N ASN A 563 21.38 -38.99 -13.77
CA ASN A 563 20.16 -39.05 -14.59
C ASN A 563 19.11 -38.05 -14.07
N VAL A 564 18.72 -37.07 -14.89
CA VAL A 564 17.64 -36.13 -14.54
C VAL A 564 16.27 -36.78 -14.81
N PRO A 565 15.43 -37.01 -13.78
CA PRO A 565 14.09 -37.56 -13.96
C PRO A 565 13.13 -36.52 -14.54
N GLU A 566 12.08 -36.99 -15.21
CA GLU A 566 10.96 -36.12 -15.63
C GLU A 566 10.17 -35.61 -14.41
N PRO A 567 9.66 -34.36 -14.44
CA PRO A 567 8.94 -33.76 -13.32
C PRO A 567 7.51 -34.33 -13.20
N ILE A 568 7.09 -34.62 -11.97
CA ILE A 568 5.75 -35.13 -11.63
C ILE A 568 4.68 -34.05 -11.82
N GLN A 569 5.02 -32.80 -11.50
CA GLN A 569 4.13 -31.66 -11.73
C GLN A 569 4.94 -30.40 -12.06
N THR A 570 4.44 -29.60 -13.01
CA THR A 570 5.06 -28.33 -13.40
C THR A 570 4.05 -27.18 -13.35
N VAL A 571 4.55 -25.96 -13.17
CA VAL A 571 3.76 -24.72 -13.21
C VAL A 571 4.59 -23.58 -13.79
N CYS A 572 4.20 -23.08 -14.96
CA CYS A 572 4.70 -21.81 -15.51
C CYS A 572 3.82 -20.66 -15.02
N THR A 573 4.42 -19.53 -14.64
CA THR A 573 3.67 -18.30 -14.32
C THR A 573 3.47 -17.43 -15.54
N ARG A 574 2.43 -16.58 -15.48
CA ARG A 574 2.00 -15.68 -16.55
C ARG A 574 1.55 -14.34 -15.96
N TRP A 575 2.45 -13.66 -15.25
CA TRP A 575 2.11 -12.45 -14.48
C TRP A 575 1.74 -11.26 -15.38
N GLY A 576 2.26 -11.20 -16.61
CA GLY A 576 1.97 -10.15 -17.60
C GLY A 576 0.57 -10.25 -18.19
N SER A 577 0.06 -11.47 -18.41
CA SER A 577 -1.30 -11.71 -18.91
C SER A 577 -2.35 -11.93 -17.80
N ASP A 578 -1.96 -12.03 -16.53
CA ASP A 578 -2.89 -12.11 -15.41
C ASP A 578 -3.68 -10.79 -15.23
N PRO A 579 -5.02 -10.80 -15.38
CA PRO A 579 -5.83 -9.58 -15.42
C PRO A 579 -5.97 -8.86 -14.07
N PHE A 580 -5.48 -9.45 -12.98
CA PHE A 580 -5.42 -8.82 -11.67
C PHE A 580 -4.04 -8.26 -11.34
N CYS A 581 -3.08 -8.31 -12.28
CA CYS A 581 -1.73 -7.79 -12.10
C CYS A 581 -1.20 -7.01 -13.33
N PHE A 582 -1.24 -7.58 -14.53
CA PHE A 582 -0.60 -7.05 -15.75
C PHE A 582 0.91 -6.77 -15.60
N GLY A 583 1.63 -7.66 -14.93
CA GLY A 583 3.06 -7.54 -14.61
C GLY A 583 3.40 -7.99 -13.18
N SER A 584 4.66 -7.91 -12.82
CA SER A 584 5.21 -8.47 -11.57
C SER A 584 5.35 -7.40 -10.47
N TYR A 585 6.13 -6.33 -10.69
CA TYR A 585 6.30 -5.25 -9.71
C TYR A 585 6.79 -3.95 -10.35
N SER A 586 6.69 -2.82 -9.64
CA SER A 586 7.13 -1.52 -10.14
C SER A 586 8.65 -1.37 -10.20
N ASN A 587 9.13 -0.47 -11.07
CA ASN A 587 10.50 0.00 -11.09
C ASN A 587 10.55 1.48 -11.56
N VAL A 588 11.68 2.16 -11.32
CA VAL A 588 11.85 3.56 -11.72
C VAL A 588 12.31 3.61 -13.18
N ALA A 589 11.36 3.83 -14.08
CA ALA A 589 11.62 3.95 -15.50
C ALA A 589 12.25 5.32 -15.87
N VAL A 590 12.84 5.42 -17.07
CA VAL A 590 13.28 6.69 -17.65
C VAL A 590 12.17 7.75 -17.58
N GLY A 591 12.50 8.96 -17.17
CA GLY A 591 11.55 10.05 -16.95
C GLY A 591 10.70 9.95 -15.65
N ALA A 592 10.78 8.86 -14.89
CA ALA A 592 10.15 8.71 -13.57
C ALA A 592 11.15 8.98 -12.43
N SER A 593 10.65 9.24 -11.22
CA SER A 593 11.48 9.39 -10.00
C SER A 593 10.85 8.68 -8.80
N GLY A 594 11.56 8.64 -7.68
CA GLY A 594 11.01 8.19 -6.40
C GLY A 594 9.79 9.00 -5.93
N ASP A 595 9.65 10.24 -6.38
CA ASP A 595 8.51 11.12 -6.04
C ASP A 595 7.19 10.61 -6.66
N ASP A 596 7.24 9.81 -7.73
CA ASP A 596 6.05 9.21 -8.34
C ASP A 596 5.40 8.14 -7.44
N TYR A 597 6.19 7.46 -6.59
CA TYR A 597 5.65 6.54 -5.57
C TYR A 597 4.88 7.29 -4.48
N ASP A 598 5.40 8.44 -4.06
CA ASP A 598 4.76 9.31 -3.07
C ASP A 598 3.48 9.92 -3.65
N ILE A 599 3.53 10.40 -4.90
CA ILE A 599 2.37 10.82 -5.69
C ILE A 599 1.32 9.71 -5.78
N LEU A 600 1.71 8.44 -5.97
CA LEU A 600 0.73 7.36 -6.05
C LEU A 600 0.07 7.06 -4.70
N ALA A 601 0.76 7.29 -3.57
CA ALA A 601 0.21 7.17 -2.22
C ALA A 601 -0.87 8.24 -1.88
N GLU A 602 -0.77 9.47 -2.42
CA GLU A 602 -1.64 10.61 -2.06
C GLU A 602 -3.14 10.25 -2.01
N SER A 603 -3.84 10.56 -0.91
CA SER A 603 -5.28 10.37 -0.83
C SER A 603 -6.05 11.40 -1.66
N VAL A 604 -7.28 11.07 -2.08
CA VAL A 604 -8.13 11.94 -2.89
C VAL A 604 -9.54 12.09 -2.29
N GLY A 605 -10.20 13.20 -2.61
CA GLY A 605 -11.56 13.53 -2.16
C GLY A 605 -11.68 13.89 -0.67
N ASP A 606 -10.76 14.69 -0.12
CA ASP A 606 -10.67 15.02 1.33
C ASP A 606 -10.62 13.78 2.25
N GLY A 607 -9.72 12.84 1.93
CA GLY A 607 -9.56 11.60 2.70
C GLY A 607 -10.77 10.67 2.60
N ARG A 608 -11.21 10.41 1.36
CA ARG A 608 -12.28 9.44 1.03
C ARG A 608 -11.77 8.25 0.23
N LEU A 609 -10.77 8.42 -0.64
CA LEU A 609 -10.10 7.33 -1.36
C LEU A 609 -8.58 7.39 -1.14
N PHE A 610 -8.00 6.29 -0.67
CA PHE A 610 -6.59 6.13 -0.29
C PHE A 610 -5.92 5.05 -1.17
N PHE A 611 -4.59 5.02 -1.20
CA PHE A 611 -3.81 4.11 -2.05
C PHE A 611 -2.67 3.42 -1.27
N ALA A 612 -2.62 2.09 -1.31
CA ALA A 612 -1.55 1.27 -0.74
C ALA A 612 -1.07 0.19 -1.73
N GLY A 613 0.07 -0.44 -1.46
CA GLY A 613 0.75 -1.39 -2.35
C GLY A 613 2.23 -1.05 -2.52
N GLU A 614 3.01 -1.96 -3.10
CA GLU A 614 4.45 -1.73 -3.29
C GLU A 614 4.73 -0.50 -4.16
N ALA A 615 3.96 -0.25 -5.21
CA ALA A 615 4.04 0.96 -6.02
C ALA A 615 3.54 2.25 -5.30
N THR A 616 3.36 2.25 -3.98
CA THR A 616 2.98 3.43 -3.18
C THR A 616 3.99 3.74 -2.06
N THR A 617 5.20 3.20 -2.13
CA THR A 617 6.25 3.48 -1.12
C THR A 617 7.60 3.65 -1.79
N ARG A 618 8.14 4.88 -1.70
CA ARG A 618 9.45 5.24 -2.25
C ARG A 618 10.62 4.49 -1.63
N ARG A 619 10.57 4.22 -0.32
CA ARG A 619 11.68 3.58 0.40
C ARG A 619 11.73 2.06 0.23
N TYR A 620 10.61 1.43 -0.14
CA TYR A 620 10.47 -0.03 -0.22
C TYR A 620 9.65 -0.51 -1.44
N PRO A 621 9.85 0.03 -2.66
CA PRO A 621 9.09 -0.36 -3.84
C PRO A 621 9.33 -1.83 -4.18
N ALA A 622 8.53 -2.41 -5.09
CA ALA A 622 8.56 -3.81 -5.52
C ALA A 622 8.40 -4.92 -4.44
N THR A 623 8.61 -4.64 -3.16
CA THR A 623 8.78 -5.65 -2.11
C THR A 623 7.48 -6.10 -1.44
N MET A 624 7.50 -7.32 -0.90
CA MET A 624 6.44 -7.81 0.00
C MET A 624 6.31 -6.96 1.27
N HIS A 625 7.43 -6.46 1.82
CA HIS A 625 7.42 -5.68 3.05
C HIS A 625 6.96 -4.23 2.84
N GLY A 626 7.30 -3.60 1.72
CA GLY A 626 6.76 -2.28 1.35
C GLY A 626 5.26 -2.32 1.09
N ALA A 627 4.76 -3.38 0.44
CA ALA A 627 3.33 -3.63 0.36
C ALA A 627 2.69 -3.74 1.76
N PHE A 628 3.27 -4.52 2.68
CA PHE A 628 2.76 -4.63 4.07
C PHE A 628 2.77 -3.28 4.82
N LEU A 629 3.89 -2.54 4.76
CA LEU A 629 4.07 -1.25 5.43
C LEU A 629 3.13 -0.16 4.90
N SER A 630 2.96 -0.05 3.57
CA SER A 630 2.00 0.89 2.98
C SER A 630 0.55 0.63 3.44
N GLY A 631 0.19 -0.62 3.73
CA GLY A 631 -1.10 -0.97 4.34
C GLY A 631 -1.26 -0.45 5.77
N LEU A 632 -0.20 -0.54 6.59
CA LEU A 632 -0.21 0.01 7.95
C LEU A 632 -0.26 1.56 7.94
N ARG A 633 0.50 2.18 7.03
CA ARG A 633 0.49 3.63 6.80
C ARG A 633 -0.91 4.13 6.43
N GLU A 634 -1.56 3.55 5.42
CA GLU A 634 -2.91 4.00 5.04
C GLU A 634 -3.95 3.73 6.12
N ALA A 635 -3.84 2.67 6.91
CA ALA A 635 -4.72 2.48 8.05
C ALA A 635 -4.57 3.58 9.12
N ALA A 636 -3.36 4.13 9.32
CA ALA A 636 -3.13 5.30 10.17
C ALA A 636 -3.70 6.58 9.53
N ASN A 637 -3.44 6.83 8.24
CA ASN A 637 -3.97 7.98 7.49
C ASN A 637 -5.51 8.01 7.52
N MET A 638 -6.15 6.88 7.24
CA MET A 638 -7.61 6.73 7.28
C MET A 638 -8.17 6.96 8.69
N ALA A 639 -7.46 6.50 9.74
CA ALA A 639 -7.84 6.79 11.12
C ALA A 639 -7.74 8.29 11.45
N HIS A 640 -6.69 8.96 10.98
CA HIS A 640 -6.47 10.39 11.14
C HIS A 640 -7.56 11.22 10.42
N HIS A 641 -7.80 10.98 9.13
CA HIS A 641 -8.86 11.68 8.36
C HIS A 641 -10.27 11.44 8.93
N ALA A 642 -10.57 10.22 9.40
CA ALA A 642 -11.84 9.95 10.07
C ALA A 642 -11.98 10.74 11.37
N ASN A 643 -10.94 10.77 12.22
CA ASN A 643 -10.94 11.57 13.45
C ASN A 643 -11.12 13.08 13.15
N ILE A 644 -10.44 13.62 12.13
CA ILE A 644 -10.60 15.02 11.70
C ILE A 644 -12.02 15.29 11.23
N ARG A 645 -12.64 14.41 10.42
CA ARG A 645 -14.03 14.59 9.98
C ARG A 645 -15.02 14.58 11.15
N THR A 646 -14.84 13.68 12.12
CA THR A 646 -15.64 13.68 13.37
C THR A 646 -15.45 14.98 14.17
N LEU A 647 -14.21 15.48 14.31
CA LEU A 647 -13.95 16.74 15.01
C LEU A 647 -14.57 17.95 14.29
N LYS A 648 -14.44 18.05 12.96
CA LYS A 648 -15.11 19.08 12.13
C LYS A 648 -16.64 19.03 12.31
N GLN A 649 -17.24 17.84 12.37
CA GLN A 649 -18.68 17.65 12.59
C GLN A 649 -19.11 18.08 14.01
N LEU A 650 -18.36 17.68 15.05
CA LEU A 650 -18.63 18.08 16.43
C LEU A 650 -18.50 19.60 16.62
N GLN A 651 -17.47 20.23 16.04
CA GLN A 651 -17.31 21.68 16.02
C GLN A 651 -18.45 22.37 15.25
N SER A 652 -18.89 21.83 14.12
CA SER A 652 -20.05 22.34 13.37
C SER A 652 -21.34 22.30 14.21
N HIS A 653 -21.62 21.18 14.87
CA HIS A 653 -22.79 21.05 15.75
C HIS A 653 -22.70 21.98 16.97
N PHE A 654 -21.53 22.11 17.59
CA PHE A 654 -21.30 23.04 18.72
C PHE A 654 -21.51 24.50 18.29
N ASN A 655 -20.97 24.91 17.14
CA ASN A 655 -21.16 26.25 16.60
C ASN A 655 -22.61 26.52 16.18
N GLN A 656 -23.34 25.51 15.68
CA GLN A 656 -24.79 25.60 15.42
C GLN A 656 -25.60 25.75 16.73
N GLN A 657 -25.19 25.09 17.81
CA GLN A 657 -25.78 25.29 19.15
C GLN A 657 -25.42 26.66 19.76
N GLN A 658 -24.31 27.28 19.34
CA GLN A 658 -23.90 28.63 19.75
C GLN A 658 -24.27 29.75 18.76
N GLN A 659 -25.42 29.66 18.08
CA GLN A 659 -25.97 30.79 17.33
C GLN A 659 -26.36 31.95 18.27
N LEU A 660 -25.42 32.86 18.50
CA LEU A 660 -25.54 33.97 19.45
C LEU A 660 -26.39 35.10 18.84
N HIS A 661 -27.70 34.93 18.93
CA HIS A 661 -28.68 35.89 18.42
C HIS A 661 -28.60 37.21 19.19
N VAL A 662 -27.96 38.19 18.58
CA VAL A 662 -27.96 39.59 19.02
C VAL A 662 -29.05 40.38 18.30
N TYR A 663 -29.54 41.42 18.99
CA TYR A 663 -30.69 42.24 18.60
C TYR A 663 -30.36 43.70 18.89
N THR A 664 -31.10 44.61 18.25
CA THR A 664 -31.15 46.02 18.65
C THR A 664 -32.51 46.61 18.30
N LEU A 665 -32.86 47.77 18.87
CA LEU A 665 -34.06 48.51 18.51
C LEU A 665 -33.70 49.64 17.55
N LEU A 666 -34.46 49.74 16.46
CA LEU A 666 -34.35 50.80 15.45
C LEU A 666 -35.68 51.53 15.35
N THR A 667 -35.62 52.85 15.20
CA THR A 667 -36.80 53.65 14.84
C THR A 667 -37.25 53.30 13.42
N ARG A 668 -38.54 53.57 13.11
CA ARG A 668 -39.10 53.30 11.78
C ARG A 668 -38.34 53.99 10.65
N GLN A 669 -37.76 55.18 10.90
CA GLN A 669 -36.91 55.86 9.92
C GLN A 669 -35.58 55.14 9.71
N GLN A 670 -34.86 54.80 10.79
CA GLN A 670 -33.59 54.05 10.70
C GLN A 670 -33.75 52.70 9.97
N VAL A 671 -34.91 52.03 10.10
CA VAL A 671 -35.22 50.80 9.34
C VAL A 671 -35.38 51.06 7.84
N LEU A 672 -35.96 52.21 7.46
CA LEU A 672 -36.04 52.63 6.05
C LEU A 672 -34.67 53.03 5.52
N ASP A 673 -33.88 53.77 6.28
CA ASP A 673 -32.52 54.18 5.88
C ASP A 673 -31.60 52.95 5.69
N LEU A 674 -31.69 51.97 6.60
CA LEU A 674 -30.94 50.71 6.55
C LEU A 674 -31.34 49.83 5.34
N ARG A 675 -32.60 49.92 4.89
CA ARG A 675 -33.10 49.16 3.72
C ARG A 675 -32.39 49.59 2.44
N GLU A 676 -32.09 50.87 2.29
CA GLU A 676 -31.42 51.42 1.10
C GLU A 676 -29.90 51.15 1.08
N VAL A 677 -29.33 50.59 2.17
CA VAL A 677 -27.93 50.15 2.22
C VAL A 677 -27.71 48.95 1.31
N ARG A 678 -26.80 49.14 0.34
CA ARG A 678 -26.34 48.13 -0.62
C ARG A 678 -24.97 47.58 -0.19
N GLY A 679 -24.58 46.43 -0.74
CA GLY A 679 -23.33 45.74 -0.35
C GLY A 679 -23.50 44.62 0.69
N GLY A 680 -24.68 44.01 0.78
CA GLY A 680 -24.93 42.86 1.65
C GLY A 680 -25.03 43.22 3.14
N ASP A 681 -24.93 42.20 3.98
CA ASP A 681 -25.24 42.32 5.42
C ASP A 681 -24.06 42.84 6.24
N GLU A 682 -22.82 42.70 5.76
CA GLU A 682 -21.62 43.31 6.35
C GLU A 682 -21.69 44.85 6.28
N MET A 683 -22.08 45.41 5.13
CA MET A 683 -22.29 46.86 5.00
C MET A 683 -23.47 47.36 5.85
N ARG A 684 -24.48 46.53 6.11
CA ARG A 684 -25.59 46.86 7.03
C ARG A 684 -25.14 46.81 8.50
N LEU A 685 -24.32 45.83 8.86
CA LEU A 685 -23.74 45.72 10.20
C LEU A 685 -22.85 46.93 10.50
N ASN A 686 -22.01 47.33 9.54
CA ASN A 686 -21.20 48.55 9.60
C ASN A 686 -22.08 49.82 9.74
N TYR A 687 -23.14 49.94 8.94
CA TYR A 687 -24.12 51.05 9.05
C TYR A 687 -24.77 51.13 10.44
N LEU A 688 -25.08 49.99 11.06
CA LEU A 688 -25.63 49.91 12.41
C LEU A 688 -24.61 50.36 13.46
N CYS A 689 -23.42 49.77 13.46
CA CYS A 689 -22.38 50.02 14.45
C CYS A 689 -21.80 51.44 14.33
N GLU A 690 -21.25 51.81 13.17
CA GLU A 690 -20.47 53.04 13.02
C GLU A 690 -21.35 54.27 12.74
N LYS A 691 -22.38 54.14 11.89
CA LYS A 691 -23.18 55.30 11.47
C LYS A 691 -24.41 55.57 12.34
N LEU A 692 -25.07 54.53 12.86
CA LEU A 692 -26.18 54.69 13.81
C LEU A 692 -25.75 54.59 15.28
N GLY A 693 -24.52 54.16 15.58
CA GLY A 693 -24.02 54.02 16.94
C GLY A 693 -24.75 52.98 17.80
N VAL A 694 -25.54 52.08 17.18
CA VAL A 694 -26.43 51.19 17.94
C VAL A 694 -25.68 49.97 18.46
N LYS A 695 -25.82 49.73 19.78
CA LYS A 695 -25.26 48.53 20.41
C LYS A 695 -26.14 47.33 20.11
N LEU A 696 -25.49 46.22 19.74
CA LEU A 696 -26.11 44.91 19.57
C LEU A 696 -26.07 44.18 20.91
N VAL A 697 -27.21 43.64 21.35
CA VAL A 697 -27.38 43.02 22.67
C VAL A 697 -28.12 41.70 22.57
N GLY A 698 -27.82 40.74 23.46
CA GLY A 698 -28.63 39.52 23.59
C GLY A 698 -30.07 39.85 24.03
N ARG A 699 -31.03 38.96 23.75
CA ARG A 699 -32.48 39.21 23.91
C ARG A 699 -32.89 39.94 25.20
N LYS A 700 -32.31 39.57 26.36
CA LYS A 700 -32.63 40.14 27.67
C LYS A 700 -32.16 41.61 27.85
N GLY A 701 -31.20 42.07 27.04
CA GLY A 701 -30.65 43.42 27.10
C GLY A 701 -31.46 44.49 26.36
N LEU A 702 -32.54 44.11 25.65
CA LEU A 702 -33.37 45.05 24.90
C LEU A 702 -34.34 45.88 25.77
N GLY A 703 -34.64 45.42 26.98
CA GLY A 703 -35.58 46.06 27.90
C GLY A 703 -37.06 46.00 27.49
N VAL A 704 -37.93 46.41 28.41
CA VAL A 704 -39.40 46.26 28.31
C VAL A 704 -40.03 46.89 27.05
N ASN A 705 -39.44 47.96 26.52
CA ASN A 705 -39.92 48.61 25.30
C ASN A 705 -39.83 47.68 24.07
N ALA A 706 -38.89 46.73 24.06
CA ALA A 706 -38.77 45.77 22.98
C ALA A 706 -39.79 44.64 23.07
N ASP A 707 -40.18 44.21 24.26
CA ASP A 707 -41.17 43.14 24.41
C ASP A 707 -42.53 43.58 23.82
N SER A 708 -42.97 44.80 24.10
CA SER A 708 -44.14 45.43 23.44
C SER A 708 -44.04 45.46 21.91
N VAL A 709 -42.87 45.82 21.36
CA VAL A 709 -42.65 45.85 19.90
C VAL A 709 -42.64 44.43 19.31
N ILE A 710 -42.05 43.45 20.00
CA ILE A 710 -42.03 42.07 19.54
C ILE A 710 -43.41 41.42 19.64
N ASP A 711 -44.22 41.74 20.64
CA ASP A 711 -45.58 41.21 20.75
C ASP A 711 -46.53 41.83 19.71
N PHE A 712 -46.33 43.11 19.37
CA PHE A 712 -46.94 43.73 18.19
C PHE A 712 -46.50 43.07 16.87
N ILE A 713 -45.21 42.72 16.72
CA ILE A 713 -44.71 41.99 15.55
C ILE A 713 -45.28 40.56 15.50
N LYS A 714 -45.47 39.89 16.64
CA LYS A 714 -46.11 38.56 16.71
C LYS A 714 -47.58 38.62 16.28
N SER A 715 -48.36 39.59 16.76
CA SER A 715 -49.77 39.71 16.39
C SER A 715 -49.97 40.07 14.92
N GLU A 716 -49.18 41.02 14.39
CA GLU A 716 -49.18 41.35 12.96
C GLU A 716 -48.75 40.17 12.07
N ARG A 717 -47.76 39.36 12.49
CA ARG A 717 -47.35 38.15 11.76
C ARG A 717 -48.39 37.04 11.86
N GLY A 718 -49.07 36.89 13.00
CA GLY A 718 -50.16 35.93 13.17
C GLY A 718 -51.34 36.17 12.23
N ASN A 719 -51.64 37.44 11.93
CA ASN A 719 -52.69 37.82 10.99
C ASN A 719 -52.31 37.67 9.50
N ARG A 720 -51.03 37.44 9.17
CA ARG A 720 -50.54 37.32 7.79
C ARG A 720 -50.29 35.86 7.41
N LYS A 721 -51.26 35.23 6.75
CA LYS A 721 -51.02 33.96 6.02
C LYS A 721 -49.87 34.16 5.01
N PRO A 722 -48.94 33.19 4.87
CA PRO A 722 -47.82 33.32 3.94
C PRO A 722 -48.31 33.33 2.48
N VAL A 723 -47.85 34.31 1.70
CA VAL A 723 -47.96 34.28 0.25
C VAL A 723 -46.90 33.31 -0.28
N SER A 724 -47.32 32.32 -1.07
CA SER A 724 -46.41 31.30 -1.60
C SER A 724 -45.60 31.85 -2.77
N THR A 725 -44.27 31.90 -2.63
CA THR A 725 -43.32 32.01 -3.75
C THR A 725 -42.90 30.62 -4.22
N SER A 726 -43.85 29.86 -4.78
CA SER A 726 -43.57 28.59 -5.46
C SER A 726 -43.53 28.80 -6.97
N LEU A 727 -42.32 28.86 -7.55
CA LEU A 727 -42.12 28.72 -8.99
C LEU A 727 -42.18 27.24 -9.37
N ALA A 728 -43.40 26.75 -9.60
CA ALA A 728 -43.68 25.44 -10.18
C ALA A 728 -44.80 25.59 -11.22
N LEU A 729 -44.63 24.92 -12.38
CA LEU A 729 -45.57 25.01 -13.50
C LEU A 729 -46.85 24.22 -13.24
N LYS A 730 -47.97 24.69 -13.80
CA LYS A 730 -49.30 24.05 -13.71
C LYS A 730 -49.34 22.75 -14.52
N PRO A 731 -50.27 21.83 -14.19
CA PRO A 731 -51.47 21.74 -15.06
C PRO A 731 -52.80 22.04 -14.35
N GLY A 732 -53.77 22.56 -15.11
CA GLY A 732 -55.22 22.40 -14.84
C GLY A 732 -55.80 21.26 -15.69
N VAL A 733 -57.11 21.00 -15.76
CA VAL A 733 -58.28 21.83 -15.39
C VAL A 733 -59.42 20.93 -14.82
N SER A 734 -60.40 21.58 -14.16
CA SER A 734 -61.67 21.06 -13.62
C SER A 734 -62.59 20.38 -14.67
N SER A 735 -63.75 19.76 -14.37
CA SER A 735 -64.80 20.00 -13.36
C SER A 735 -65.69 18.71 -13.19
N LYS A 736 -66.71 18.56 -12.31
CA LYS A 736 -67.72 19.47 -11.69
C LYS A 736 -68.16 18.98 -10.28
N LEU A 737 -68.97 19.80 -9.60
CA LEU A 737 -69.81 19.46 -8.42
C LEU A 737 -71.01 18.55 -8.86
N LYS A 738 -71.88 17.96 -8.01
CA LYS A 738 -72.39 18.34 -6.67
C LYS A 738 -73.18 17.21 -5.98
N ALA A 739 -73.18 17.20 -4.63
CA ALA A 739 -74.15 16.58 -3.69
C ALA A 739 -74.36 15.03 -3.64
N GLY A 740 -74.68 14.49 -2.44
CA GLY A 740 -75.07 13.07 -2.21
C GLY A 740 -74.99 12.61 -0.75
N ILE A 741 -76.13 12.26 -0.13
CA ILE A 741 -76.29 12.03 1.33
C ILE A 741 -76.22 10.53 1.75
N MET A 742 -75.52 10.26 2.86
CA MET A 742 -75.64 9.11 3.81
C MET A 742 -75.30 7.63 3.47
N LYS A 743 -74.83 6.97 4.54
CA LYS A 743 -75.03 5.55 5.00
C LYS A 743 -74.18 4.39 4.43
N ARG A 744 -73.31 3.90 5.34
CA ARG A 744 -72.84 2.51 5.57
C ARG A 744 -73.50 1.38 4.74
N LYS A 745 -72.68 0.54 4.10
CA LYS A 745 -72.23 -0.77 4.67
C LYS A 745 -71.08 -1.40 3.86
N LEU A 746 -70.39 -2.37 4.49
CA LEU A 746 -69.46 -3.29 3.83
C LEU A 746 -70.22 -4.30 2.96
N ILE A 747 -69.55 -4.82 1.91
CA ILE A 747 -69.30 -6.28 1.74
C ILE A 747 -68.11 -6.49 0.79
N ARG A 748 -67.47 -7.66 0.86
CA ARG A 748 -66.25 -8.05 0.12
C ARG A 748 -66.55 -9.09 -0.98
N ARG A 749 -65.64 -9.20 -1.97
CA ARG A 749 -65.40 -10.38 -2.85
C ARG A 749 -66.53 -10.68 -3.87
N ALA A 750 -66.29 -11.35 -5.02
CA ALA A 750 -65.07 -11.70 -5.78
C ALA A 750 -65.48 -12.26 -7.17
N LYS A 751 -64.53 -12.92 -7.87
CA LYS A 751 -64.64 -13.74 -9.11
C LYS A 751 -64.76 -12.99 -10.46
N VAL A 752 -64.37 -13.57 -11.61
CA VAL A 752 -63.22 -14.48 -11.95
C VAL A 752 -63.15 -14.70 -13.49
N VAL A 753 -61.94 -14.72 -14.09
CA VAL A 753 -61.62 -15.33 -15.43
C VAL A 753 -62.32 -14.63 -16.64
N ARG A 754 -61.84 -14.59 -17.91
CA ARG A 754 -61.00 -15.49 -18.76
C ARG A 754 -60.13 -14.69 -19.76
N LYS A 755 -59.21 -15.36 -20.46
CA LYS A 755 -58.52 -14.86 -21.68
C LYS A 755 -59.36 -15.11 -22.94
N SER A 756 -59.35 -14.17 -23.89
CA SER A 756 -59.06 -14.39 -25.32
C SER A 756 -59.14 -13.09 -26.14
N ASN A 757 -58.09 -12.84 -26.95
CA ASN A 757 -58.05 -12.47 -28.39
C ASN A 757 -59.30 -11.83 -29.04
N GLU A 758 -59.20 -10.91 -30.01
CA GLU A 758 -58.48 -11.03 -31.30
C GLU A 758 -57.85 -9.72 -31.85
N SER A 759 -57.33 -9.79 -33.10
CA SER A 759 -56.45 -8.82 -33.78
C SER A 759 -56.81 -8.69 -35.28
N ILE A 760 -56.50 -7.53 -35.90
CA ILE A 760 -56.29 -7.20 -37.35
C ILE A 760 -55.88 -5.68 -37.34
N ASP A 761 -54.79 -5.14 -37.92
CA ASP A 761 -54.12 -5.18 -39.25
C ASP A 761 -54.83 -4.29 -40.31
N VAL A 762 -54.22 -3.64 -41.34
CA VAL A 762 -52.97 -3.89 -42.11
C VAL A 762 -52.25 -2.60 -42.58
N GLY A 763 -50.90 -2.54 -42.51
CA GLY A 763 -50.02 -1.76 -43.41
C GLY A 763 -49.91 -0.21 -43.25
N SER A 764 -49.09 0.54 -44.03
CA SER A 764 -47.90 0.18 -44.84
C SER A 764 -47.15 1.42 -45.41
N ALA A 765 -45.84 1.27 -45.69
CA ALA A 765 -45.04 1.90 -46.77
C ALA A 765 -44.61 3.41 -46.79
N ASN A 766 -43.29 3.61 -46.75
CA ASN A 766 -42.43 4.31 -47.74
C ASN A 766 -42.35 5.86 -47.95
N LYS A 767 -41.07 6.28 -48.15
CA LYS A 767 -40.50 7.25 -49.12
C LYS A 767 -40.45 8.78 -48.86
N LEU A 768 -39.21 9.31 -49.00
CA LEU A 768 -38.79 10.56 -49.70
C LEU A 768 -39.24 11.93 -49.11
N SER A 769 -38.57 13.07 -49.35
CA SER A 769 -37.25 13.40 -49.96
C SER A 769 -36.81 14.84 -49.56
N GLU A 770 -35.61 15.28 -50.01
CA GLU A 770 -35.28 16.67 -50.41
C GLU A 770 -35.27 17.80 -49.34
N GLU A 771 -34.14 18.50 -49.09
CA GLU A 771 -33.55 19.66 -49.83
C GLU A 771 -34.15 21.05 -49.44
N VAL A 772 -33.46 22.22 -49.47
CA VAL A 772 -32.02 22.62 -49.43
C VAL A 772 -31.95 24.18 -49.31
N LYS A 773 -30.75 24.81 -49.16
CA LYS A 773 -30.47 26.28 -49.25
C LYS A 773 -31.01 27.19 -48.09
N MET A 774 -30.52 28.42 -47.83
CA MET A 774 -29.43 29.25 -48.42
C MET A 774 -28.88 30.34 -47.44
N THR A 775 -27.56 30.68 -47.52
CA THR A 775 -26.90 32.05 -47.41
C THR A 775 -27.19 32.98 -46.20
N ASP A 776 -26.41 33.99 -45.74
CA ASP A 776 -25.11 34.66 -46.04
C ASP A 776 -24.86 35.75 -44.92
N LEU A 777 -23.96 36.76 -44.85
CA LEU A 777 -22.76 37.43 -45.49
C LEU A 777 -22.24 38.42 -44.37
N VAL A 778 -21.01 38.95 -44.20
CA VAL A 778 -19.66 38.78 -44.79
C VAL A 778 -18.57 39.44 -43.89
N LEU A 779 -17.33 39.48 -44.42
CA LEU A 779 -16.04 40.16 -44.08
C LEU A 779 -16.09 41.72 -43.90
N PRO A 780 -14.98 42.49 -43.58
CA PRO A 780 -13.60 42.29 -44.09
C PRO A 780 -12.32 42.68 -43.30
N ASP A 781 -11.24 41.99 -43.71
CA ASP A 781 -9.85 42.37 -44.06
C ASP A 781 -8.98 43.35 -43.24
N LEU A 782 -7.70 42.96 -43.07
CA LEU A 782 -6.55 43.61 -43.75
C LEU A 782 -5.31 42.67 -43.84
N THR A 783 -4.33 43.02 -44.68
CA THR A 783 -3.42 42.06 -45.40
C THR A 783 -1.91 42.35 -45.32
N VAL A 784 -1.08 41.47 -45.95
CA VAL A 784 0.38 41.58 -46.27
C VAL A 784 1.33 41.18 -45.11
N SER A 785 2.41 40.38 -45.25
CA SER A 785 3.05 39.59 -46.35
C SER A 785 3.30 38.12 -45.88
N GLY A 786 4.17 37.20 -46.37
CA GLY A 786 5.21 37.09 -47.42
C GLY A 786 6.60 36.70 -46.84
N THR A 787 7.42 35.80 -47.39
CA THR A 787 7.38 34.95 -48.62
C THR A 787 8.41 33.80 -48.57
N ASN A 788 8.10 32.65 -49.20
CA ASN A 788 9.02 31.69 -49.85
C ASN A 788 10.06 30.88 -49.02
N GLN A 789 10.54 29.69 -49.44
CA GLN A 789 9.97 28.57 -50.24
C GLN A 789 10.93 27.34 -50.17
N SER A 790 10.47 26.17 -50.64
CA SER A 790 11.24 24.97 -51.06
C SER A 790 11.85 24.05 -49.98
N ASP A 791 12.13 22.77 -50.27
CA ASP A 791 11.34 21.69 -50.93
C ASP A 791 12.15 20.36 -50.87
N LEU A 792 11.50 19.21 -51.14
CA LEU A 792 12.12 17.88 -51.38
C LEU A 792 12.87 17.23 -50.18
N SER A 793 12.90 15.90 -49.98
CA SER A 793 12.11 14.81 -50.58
C SER A 793 12.16 13.54 -49.71
N ASN A 794 11.10 12.74 -49.75
CA ASN A 794 10.99 11.36 -49.24
C ASN A 794 11.98 10.39 -49.94
N PRO A 795 12.20 9.13 -49.48
CA PRO A 795 11.35 8.31 -48.58
C PRO A 795 11.84 8.12 -47.14
#